data_AF-W0DNZ9-F1
#
_entry.id   AF-W0DNZ9-F1
#
_cell.length_a   1.000
_cell.length_b   1.000
_cell.length_c   1.000
_cell.angle_alpha   90.00
_cell.angle_beta   90.00
_cell.angle_gamma   90.00
#
_symmetry.space_group_name_H-M   'P 1'
#
loop_
_entity.id
_entity.type
_entity.pdbx_description
1 polymer ?
#
loop_
_entity_poly.entity_id
_entity_poly.type
_entity_poly.pdbx_seq_one_letter_code
_entity_poly.pdbx_strand_id
1 'polypeptide(L)'
;MDWRLAWSSQLPGAPILTLMLALLFSAAISAAATPVPAAERNSALIEAFLDERGTLQVRETLDLRETVPGNVLERVLIPPPGAQITLGKAVRMHPDGQETPLSPVDTDTGTNGAADRHLRLRWMLDDPAPSTAHVPVRIRIEYELSGALRPAWDLAGAQAAPDTRDIPMLHNPLLRGRELLLAWRNAAQCLERCVRLDHEIRFPPGDGRPAVDTADITYRLDYAGHWQPLLPEREPTITTGDHGQRMQLTFDYLGSGAPPGVAFVPALIRIGSIAALPLAGLAFLLAFTRSRIPRQARRRVIDRNWFEREIMEQPPELVATWLQESPPEDAFERMLERLVAQGRVDLEVLRPATDTVPARIRLRLLADPDTLHPVERQVLQALFGASHEFRSDLHRARHRSTGFDPGWITATILQQAAPAGAAAPRSHPLRPAITVLLLGSGLALAALDVLLLREWPVALAGGVLGLLLIFATTPTRWWHPLRSAVAALYWLVPLAIITAIAVLVHLMVDPPLGSAASIGLALILLSGFHHVLANTRGFDPAIERRHRMRQGREWARHELQGAEPELDDSWWFHLDALGLSPALNRWRRRHAPRDSGDAAEATATPAFSGGAPAPPALPDAWTDALYVPVQEDDRVPF
;
A
#
# COMPACT_ATOMS: atom_id res chain seq x y z
N MET A 1 -9.13 -15.53 35.41
CA MET A 1 -9.42 -14.11 35.12
C MET A 1 -8.11 -13.35 35.23
N ASP A 2 -7.28 -13.40 34.17
CA ASP A 2 -6.02 -12.65 34.08
C ASP A 2 -5.69 -12.42 32.60
N TRP A 3 -6.02 -11.23 32.11
CA TRP A 3 -5.89 -10.82 30.70
C TRP A 3 -4.73 -9.83 30.49
N ARG A 4 -3.84 -9.67 31.47
CA ARG A 4 -2.80 -8.62 31.50
C ARG A 4 -1.44 -8.97 30.92
N LEU A 5 -1.21 -10.16 30.34
CA LEU A 5 0.15 -10.59 29.94
C LEU A 5 0.37 -10.93 28.46
N ALA A 6 -0.57 -10.64 27.55
CA ALA A 6 -0.43 -11.02 26.12
C ALA A 6 -0.20 -9.85 25.14
N TRP A 7 0.29 -8.68 25.60
CA TRP A 7 0.37 -7.47 24.75
C TRP A 7 1.76 -6.84 24.57
N SER A 8 2.86 -7.45 25.03
CA SER A 8 4.14 -6.70 25.20
C SER A 8 5.36 -7.11 24.35
N SER A 9 5.26 -7.87 23.25
CA SER A 9 6.51 -8.27 22.55
C SER A 9 6.53 -8.35 21.02
N GLN A 10 5.54 -7.81 20.28
CA GLN A 10 5.63 -7.73 18.82
C GLN A 10 4.96 -6.47 18.26
N LEU A 11 5.56 -5.30 18.51
CA LEU A 11 5.31 -4.11 17.69
C LEU A 11 6.37 -4.07 16.57
N PRO A 12 6.05 -4.45 15.32
CA PRO A 12 6.98 -4.34 14.19
C PRO A 12 7.29 -2.88 13.75
N GLY A 13 7.05 -1.89 14.61
CA GLY A 13 7.23 -0.46 14.30
C GLY A 13 8.63 0.11 14.53
N ALA A 14 9.48 -0.56 15.33
CA ALA A 14 10.82 -0.09 15.64
C ALA A 14 11.79 -0.02 14.43
N PRO A 15 11.85 -1.01 13.51
CA PRO A 15 12.84 -0.94 12.43
C PRO A 15 12.52 0.13 11.38
N ILE A 16 11.24 0.49 11.20
CA ILE A 16 10.80 1.45 10.17
C ILE A 16 11.13 2.89 10.58
N LEU A 17 10.88 3.25 11.85
CA LEU A 17 11.28 4.56 12.38
C LEU A 17 12.81 4.70 12.38
N THR A 18 13.53 3.61 12.67
CA THR A 18 14.99 3.59 12.71
C THR A 18 15.60 3.70 11.31
N LEU A 19 15.00 3.10 10.28
CA LEU A 19 15.46 3.25 8.89
C LEU A 19 15.19 4.67 8.34
N MET A 20 14.03 5.28 8.66
CA MET A 20 13.75 6.68 8.32
C MET A 20 14.66 7.66 9.05
N LEU A 21 14.94 7.43 10.34
CA LEU A 21 15.89 8.24 11.11
C LEU A 21 17.33 8.03 10.63
N ALA A 22 17.74 6.83 10.24
CA ALA A 22 19.07 6.56 9.69
C ALA A 22 19.29 7.24 8.32
N LEU A 23 18.28 7.28 7.46
CA LEU A 23 18.33 8.03 6.19
C LEU A 23 18.32 9.56 6.41
N LEU A 24 17.70 10.04 7.50
CA LEU A 24 17.72 11.47 7.87
C LEU A 24 19.01 11.89 8.61
N PHE A 25 19.68 10.98 9.33
CA PHE A 25 20.88 11.29 10.11
C PHE A 25 22.20 11.14 9.33
N SER A 26 22.21 10.40 8.22
CA SER A 26 23.43 10.23 7.41
C SER A 26 23.82 11.48 6.60
N ALA A 27 23.06 12.58 6.70
CA ALA A 27 23.27 13.84 5.99
C ALA A 27 23.92 14.94 6.85
N ALA A 28 24.40 14.64 8.06
CA ALA A 28 24.79 15.67 9.06
C ALA A 28 26.25 15.63 9.53
N ILE A 29 27.20 15.13 8.73
CA ILE A 29 28.63 15.17 9.08
C ILE A 29 29.36 16.05 8.05
N SER A 30 29.38 17.36 8.31
CA SER A 30 30.19 18.31 7.55
C SER A 30 31.67 18.19 7.94
N ALA A 31 32.52 17.92 6.95
CA ALA A 31 33.97 18.01 7.09
C ALA A 31 34.42 19.47 6.86
N ALA A 32 35.26 19.99 7.75
CA ALA A 32 35.88 21.30 7.56
C ALA A 32 36.87 21.23 6.38
N ALA A 33 36.54 21.89 5.28
CA ALA A 33 37.45 22.02 4.14
C ALA A 33 38.61 22.96 4.48
N THR A 34 39.84 22.48 4.30
CA THR A 34 41.04 23.33 4.33
C THR A 34 41.07 24.23 3.11
N PRO A 35 41.36 25.54 3.25
CA PRO A 35 41.46 26.45 2.11
C PRO A 35 42.56 25.98 1.16
N VAL A 36 42.19 25.71 -0.09
CA VAL A 36 43.16 25.44 -1.17
C VAL A 36 43.87 26.76 -1.48
N PRO A 37 45.22 26.80 -1.52
CA PRO A 37 45.95 28.00 -1.86
C PRO A 37 45.53 28.51 -3.25
N ALA A 38 45.49 29.84 -3.42
CA ALA A 38 45.06 30.53 -4.62
C ALA A 38 45.97 30.23 -5.82
N ALA A 39 45.80 29.05 -6.42
CA ALA A 39 46.33 28.72 -7.74
C ALA A 39 45.62 29.58 -8.80
N GLU A 40 46.32 29.88 -9.89
CA GLU A 40 45.78 30.69 -10.99
C GLU A 40 44.46 30.11 -11.51
N ARG A 41 43.40 30.91 -11.41
CA ARG A 41 42.01 30.47 -11.55
C ARG A 41 41.59 30.34 -13.01
N ASN A 42 40.86 29.27 -13.31
CA ASN A 42 40.13 29.15 -14.57
C ASN A 42 38.90 30.08 -14.55
N SER A 43 38.56 30.69 -15.68
CA SER A 43 37.38 31.56 -15.79
C SER A 43 36.54 31.21 -17.00
N ALA A 44 35.23 31.48 -16.91
CA ALA A 44 34.30 31.25 -18.00
C ALA A 44 33.42 32.48 -18.21
N LEU A 45 33.34 32.98 -19.44
CA LEU A 45 32.37 33.98 -19.87
C LEU A 45 31.30 33.28 -20.70
N ILE A 46 30.06 33.26 -20.22
CA ILE A 46 28.92 32.74 -20.96
C ILE A 46 28.06 33.91 -21.40
N GLU A 47 28.01 34.13 -22.70
CA GLU A 47 27.13 35.10 -23.36
C GLU A 47 25.96 34.32 -23.96
N ALA A 48 24.76 34.54 -23.43
CA ALA A 48 23.55 33.89 -23.88
C ALA A 48 22.58 34.92 -24.45
N PHE A 49 21.95 34.59 -25.58
CA PHE A 49 20.95 35.40 -26.24
C PHE A 49 19.67 34.59 -26.42
N LEU A 50 18.59 35.01 -25.76
CA LEU A 50 17.26 34.40 -25.92
C LEU A 50 16.50 35.10 -27.06
N ASP A 51 16.30 34.37 -28.16
CA ASP A 51 15.61 34.90 -29.34
C ASP A 51 14.08 34.95 -29.17
N GLU A 52 13.37 35.56 -30.13
CA GLU A 52 11.91 35.64 -30.12
C GLU A 52 11.21 34.29 -30.25
N ARG A 53 11.91 33.24 -30.70
CA ARG A 53 11.39 31.87 -30.87
C ARG A 53 11.56 31.03 -29.59
N GLY A 54 12.18 31.58 -28.55
CA GLY A 54 12.47 30.86 -27.31
C GLY A 54 13.66 29.90 -27.43
N THR A 55 14.54 30.13 -28.42
CA THR A 55 15.81 29.41 -28.58
C THR A 55 16.92 30.22 -27.92
N LEU A 56 17.74 29.57 -27.09
CA LEU A 56 18.86 30.21 -26.42
C LEU A 56 20.13 29.96 -27.24
N GLN A 57 20.68 31.02 -27.82
CA GLN A 57 21.99 30.99 -28.46
C GLN A 57 23.04 31.24 -27.39
N VAL A 58 23.99 30.33 -27.22
CA VAL A 58 25.01 30.42 -26.16
C VAL A 58 26.38 30.45 -26.79
N ARG A 59 27.18 31.43 -26.38
CA ARG A 59 28.62 31.53 -26.62
C ARG A 59 29.33 31.43 -25.27
N GLU A 60 30.04 30.34 -25.08
CA GLU A 60 30.87 30.07 -23.91
C GLU A 60 32.34 30.31 -24.28
N THR A 61 33.01 31.20 -23.55
CA THR A 61 34.46 31.45 -23.66
C THR A 61 35.13 31.00 -22.38
N LEU A 62 35.98 29.97 -22.48
CA LEU A 62 36.71 29.35 -21.38
C LEU A 62 38.17 29.80 -21.42
N ASP A 63 38.65 30.36 -20.31
CA ASP A 63 40.05 30.66 -20.08
C ASP A 63 40.62 29.63 -19.11
N LEU A 64 41.35 28.66 -19.68
CA LEU A 64 41.94 27.54 -18.96
C LEU A 64 43.43 27.79 -18.75
N ARG A 65 43.90 27.75 -17.50
CA ARG A 65 45.32 27.93 -17.13
C ARG A 65 46.00 26.64 -16.68
N GLU A 66 45.22 25.60 -16.45
CA GLU A 66 45.72 24.29 -16.00
C GLU A 66 46.22 23.45 -17.18
N THR A 67 47.29 22.68 -16.95
CA THR A 67 47.83 21.73 -17.93
C THR A 67 46.81 20.62 -18.18
N VAL A 68 46.16 20.65 -19.35
CA VAL A 68 45.19 19.63 -19.77
C VAL A 68 45.94 18.29 -19.96
N PRO A 69 45.72 17.29 -19.08
CA PRO A 69 46.47 16.05 -19.12
C PRO A 69 46.17 15.30 -20.42
N GLY A 70 47.20 14.90 -21.16
CA GLY A 70 47.03 14.19 -22.42
C GLY A 70 46.51 15.05 -23.58
N ASN A 71 46.51 16.39 -23.45
CA ASN A 71 46.02 17.33 -24.46
C ASN A 71 44.56 17.07 -24.88
N VAL A 72 43.76 16.38 -24.06
CA VAL A 72 42.33 16.17 -24.35
C VAL A 72 41.50 17.08 -23.46
N LEU A 73 40.88 18.08 -24.06
CA LEU A 73 39.83 18.82 -23.39
C LEU A 73 38.54 18.03 -23.50
N GLU A 74 37.90 17.79 -22.35
CA GLU A 74 36.54 17.30 -22.31
C GLU A 74 35.59 18.42 -21.86
N ARG A 75 34.39 18.45 -22.42
CA ARG A 75 33.28 19.29 -21.99
C ARG A 75 31.99 18.50 -22.07
N VAL A 76 31.20 18.51 -21.00
CA VAL A 76 29.90 17.83 -20.98
C VAL A 76 28.80 18.87 -20.94
N LEU A 77 28.06 19.00 -22.04
CA LEU A 77 26.85 19.82 -22.09
C LEU A 77 25.65 18.93 -21.76
N ILE A 78 24.87 19.32 -20.75
CA ILE A 78 23.68 18.58 -20.31
C ILE A 78 22.44 19.42 -20.60
N PRO A 79 21.64 19.10 -21.63
CA PRO A 79 20.37 19.75 -21.86
C PRO A 79 19.42 19.43 -20.71
N PRO A 80 18.60 20.40 -20.28
CA PRO A 80 17.44 20.10 -19.45
C PRO A 80 16.57 19.01 -20.08
N PRO A 81 15.84 18.18 -19.29
CA PRO A 81 14.85 17.24 -19.84
C PRO A 81 13.94 17.85 -20.93
N GLY A 82 13.99 17.28 -22.14
CA GLY A 82 13.19 17.74 -23.28
C GLY A 82 13.80 18.89 -24.09
N ALA A 83 14.93 19.44 -23.66
CA ALA A 83 15.72 20.38 -24.45
C ALA A 83 16.66 19.64 -25.41
N GLN A 84 17.07 20.32 -26.47
CA GLN A 84 18.04 19.82 -27.44
C GLN A 84 19.12 20.87 -27.65
N ILE A 85 20.38 20.42 -27.63
CA ILE A 85 21.55 21.25 -27.93
C ILE A 85 22.01 20.94 -29.34
N THR A 86 22.21 21.99 -30.13
CA THR A 86 22.82 21.93 -31.45
C THR A 86 24.15 22.67 -31.38
N LEU A 87 25.26 21.95 -31.48
CA LEU A 87 26.58 22.57 -31.49
C LEU A 87 26.79 23.31 -32.81
N GLY A 88 27.06 24.62 -32.74
CA GLY A 88 27.34 25.45 -33.90
C GLY A 88 28.84 25.51 -34.21
N LYS A 89 29.66 25.91 -33.23
CA LYS A 89 31.10 26.13 -33.42
C LYS A 89 31.88 25.78 -32.16
N ALA A 90 33.07 25.17 -32.31
CA ALA A 90 34.02 25.02 -31.21
C ALA A 90 35.43 25.36 -31.73
N VAL A 91 36.07 26.36 -31.14
CA VAL A 91 37.39 26.85 -31.57
C VAL A 91 38.32 27.10 -30.37
N ARG A 92 39.61 26.88 -30.59
CA ARG A 92 40.68 27.44 -29.76
C ARG A 92 40.97 28.86 -30.26
N MET A 93 41.03 29.83 -29.36
CA MET A 93 41.39 31.21 -29.66
C MET A 93 42.84 31.45 -29.24
N HIS A 94 43.67 31.84 -30.20
CA HIS A 94 45.07 32.18 -29.98
C HIS A 94 45.22 33.61 -29.44
N PRO A 95 46.36 33.97 -28.82
CA PRO A 95 46.59 35.32 -28.28
C PRO A 95 46.50 36.45 -29.33
N ASP A 96 46.74 36.14 -30.60
CA ASP A 96 46.62 37.05 -31.73
C ASP A 96 45.19 37.18 -32.29
N GLY A 97 44.24 36.45 -31.70
CA GLY A 97 42.84 36.39 -32.13
C GLY A 97 42.56 35.37 -33.24
N GLN A 98 43.56 34.62 -33.70
CA GLN A 98 43.33 33.56 -34.68
C GLN A 98 42.50 32.43 -34.04
N GLU A 99 41.51 31.93 -34.78
CA GLU A 99 40.67 30.81 -34.35
C GLU A 99 41.09 29.53 -35.04
N THR A 100 41.33 28.47 -34.26
CA THR A 100 41.55 27.12 -34.79
C THR A 100 40.37 26.23 -34.41
N PRO A 101 39.63 25.66 -35.38
CA PRO A 101 38.52 24.76 -35.07
C PRO A 101 39.04 23.56 -34.27
N LEU A 102 38.30 23.20 -33.22
CA LEU A 102 38.61 22.04 -32.42
C LEU A 102 38.07 20.78 -33.12
N SER A 103 38.97 19.86 -33.46
CA SER A 103 38.59 18.57 -34.06
C SER A 103 38.03 17.64 -32.98
N PRO A 104 36.80 17.10 -33.14
CA PRO A 104 36.29 16.09 -32.21
C PRO A 104 37.16 14.83 -32.25
N VAL A 105 37.59 14.32 -31.08
CA VAL A 105 38.63 13.26 -30.97
C VAL A 105 38.12 11.88 -31.32
N ASP A 106 36.84 11.63 -31.13
CA ASP A 106 36.15 10.41 -31.57
C ASP A 106 34.72 10.65 -31.14
N THR A 107 33.97 11.36 -31.98
CA THR A 107 32.52 11.18 -31.92
C THR A 107 32.28 9.82 -32.54
N ASP A 108 32.22 8.78 -31.71
CA ASP A 108 31.53 7.51 -32.02
C ASP A 108 30.01 7.78 -32.14
N THR A 109 29.67 8.89 -32.82
CA THR A 109 28.37 9.24 -33.33
C THR A 109 28.06 8.20 -34.37
N GLY A 110 27.28 7.19 -33.97
CA GLY A 110 26.58 6.36 -34.93
C GLY A 110 25.98 7.25 -36.03
N THR A 111 25.96 6.72 -37.25
CA THR A 111 25.62 7.36 -38.53
C THR A 111 24.28 8.12 -38.61
N ASN A 112 23.55 8.25 -37.52
CA ASN A 112 22.27 8.96 -37.40
C ASN A 112 22.32 10.28 -36.61
N GLY A 113 23.48 10.79 -36.22
CA GLY A 113 23.59 12.15 -35.66
C GLY A 113 22.79 12.41 -34.36
N ALA A 114 22.23 11.38 -33.73
CA ALA A 114 21.65 11.48 -32.40
C ALA A 114 22.81 11.47 -31.39
N ALA A 115 23.35 12.66 -31.12
CA ALA A 115 24.27 12.85 -30.01
C ALA A 115 23.66 12.25 -28.74
N ASP A 116 24.49 11.56 -27.95
CA ASP A 116 24.12 11.21 -26.58
C ASP A 116 23.57 12.48 -25.90
N ARG A 117 22.51 12.37 -25.07
CA ARG A 117 21.88 13.55 -24.46
C ARG A 117 22.90 14.39 -23.71
N HIS A 118 23.92 13.74 -23.14
CA HIS A 118 25.14 14.42 -22.77
C HIS A 118 25.99 14.64 -24.01
N LEU A 119 26.00 15.88 -24.53
CA LEU A 119 26.99 16.27 -25.53
C LEU A 119 28.34 16.33 -24.83
N ARG A 120 28.98 15.17 -24.75
CA ARG A 120 30.34 14.98 -24.27
C ARG A 120 31.26 15.29 -25.44
N LEU A 121 31.69 16.54 -25.48
CA LEU A 121 32.59 17.05 -26.46
C LEU A 121 34.02 16.77 -25.98
N ARG A 122 34.77 15.99 -26.76
CA ARG A 122 36.19 15.69 -26.50
C ARG A 122 37.00 16.24 -27.66
N TRP A 123 37.99 17.07 -27.36
CA TRP A 123 38.83 17.72 -28.35
C TRP A 123 40.30 17.53 -28.02
N MET A 124 41.10 17.29 -29.05
CA MET A 124 42.55 17.23 -28.93
C MET A 124 43.08 18.64 -29.13
N LEU A 125 43.98 19.05 -28.24
CA LEU A 125 44.78 20.25 -28.40
C LEU A 125 46.01 19.83 -29.24
N ASP A 126 45.93 20.07 -30.55
CA ASP A 126 46.88 19.58 -31.58
C ASP A 126 48.33 20.08 -31.42
N ASP A 127 48.65 20.84 -30.38
CA ASP A 127 49.97 21.38 -30.14
C ASP A 127 50.49 20.89 -28.78
N PRO A 128 51.41 19.91 -28.72
CA PRO A 128 52.15 19.61 -27.51
C PRO A 128 53.10 20.78 -27.24
N ALA A 129 52.56 21.85 -26.65
CA ALA A 129 53.39 22.88 -26.06
C ALA A 129 54.39 22.15 -25.12
N PRO A 130 55.67 22.55 -25.11
CA PRO A 130 56.67 21.94 -24.26
C PRO A 130 56.14 21.91 -22.81
N SER A 131 56.16 20.73 -22.20
CA SER A 131 55.36 20.31 -21.02
C SER A 131 55.54 21.13 -19.73
N THR A 132 56.27 22.24 -19.78
CA THR A 132 56.69 23.04 -18.62
C THR A 132 56.14 24.47 -18.60
N ALA A 133 55.50 24.96 -19.67
CA ALA A 133 54.91 26.30 -19.69
C ALA A 133 53.38 26.24 -19.57
N HIS A 134 52.82 26.86 -18.53
CA HIS A 134 51.39 27.13 -18.38
C HIS A 134 50.93 28.13 -19.45
N VAL A 135 50.73 27.66 -20.69
CA VAL A 135 50.18 28.50 -21.75
C VAL A 135 48.66 28.56 -21.53
N PRO A 136 48.08 29.74 -21.27
CA PRO A 136 46.63 29.87 -21.13
C PRO A 136 45.96 29.44 -22.44
N VAL A 137 45.01 28.52 -22.35
CA VAL A 137 44.22 28.05 -23.48
C VAL A 137 42.86 28.72 -23.40
N ARG A 138 42.55 29.56 -24.39
CA ARG A 138 41.24 30.17 -24.55
C ARG A 138 40.40 29.38 -25.54
N ILE A 139 39.19 29.01 -25.18
CA ILE A 139 38.31 28.14 -25.98
C ILE A 139 36.95 28.78 -26.11
N ARG A 140 36.40 28.84 -27.33
CA ARG A 140 35.05 29.36 -27.59
C ARG A 140 34.16 28.26 -28.13
N ILE A 141 33.03 28.04 -27.47
CA ILE A 141 32.00 27.08 -27.82
C ILE A 141 30.71 27.85 -28.09
N GLU A 142 30.13 27.68 -29.27
CA GLU A 142 28.87 28.29 -29.68
C GLU A 142 27.86 27.17 -29.92
N TYR A 143 26.70 27.23 -29.27
CA TYR A 143 25.64 26.26 -29.41
C TYR A 143 24.26 26.88 -29.27
N GLU A 144 23.26 26.24 -29.87
CA GLU A 144 21.86 26.59 -29.72
C GLU A 144 21.18 25.60 -28.77
N LEU A 145 20.45 26.10 -27.79
CA LEU A 145 19.65 25.31 -26.86
C LEU A 145 18.17 25.60 -27.13
N SER A 146 17.50 24.63 -27.75
CA SER A 146 16.04 24.65 -27.95
C SER A 146 15.34 23.90 -26.81
N GLY A 147 14.16 24.37 -26.39
CA GLY A 147 13.44 23.79 -25.24
C GLY A 147 14.05 24.15 -23.87
N ALA A 148 14.92 25.16 -23.82
CA ALA A 148 15.49 25.70 -22.57
C ALA A 148 14.42 26.34 -21.65
N LEU A 149 13.33 26.80 -22.26
CA LEU A 149 12.22 27.44 -21.58
C LEU A 149 11.17 26.42 -21.15
N ARG A 150 10.73 26.54 -19.90
CA ARG A 150 9.66 25.72 -19.32
C ARG A 150 8.58 26.59 -18.73
N PRO A 151 7.35 26.10 -18.56
CA PRO A 151 6.36 26.81 -17.77
C PRO A 151 6.90 27.02 -16.35
N ALA A 152 6.74 28.22 -15.78
CA ALA A 152 7.29 28.54 -14.47
C ALA A 152 6.69 27.69 -13.33
N TRP A 153 5.50 27.11 -13.57
CA TRP A 153 4.83 26.14 -12.69
C TRP A 153 5.32 24.68 -12.86
N ASP A 154 6.20 24.36 -13.82
CA ASP A 154 6.84 23.04 -13.85
C ASP A 154 7.84 22.89 -12.68
N LEU A 155 8.26 21.66 -12.40
CA LEU A 155 9.33 21.37 -11.47
C LEU A 155 10.65 21.95 -11.98
N ALA A 156 11.30 22.79 -11.16
CA ALA A 156 12.64 23.28 -11.45
C ALA A 156 13.64 22.15 -11.28
N GLY A 157 14.71 22.12 -12.09
CA GLY A 157 15.85 21.33 -11.70
C GLY A 157 16.46 21.87 -10.41
N ALA A 158 17.05 20.98 -9.62
CA ALA A 158 17.62 21.37 -8.34
C ALA A 158 18.77 22.37 -8.52
N GLN A 159 18.87 23.31 -7.57
CA GLN A 159 20.08 24.10 -7.41
C GLN A 159 21.17 23.18 -6.86
N ALA A 160 22.34 23.16 -7.51
CA ALA A 160 23.42 22.27 -7.12
C ALA A 160 23.80 22.55 -5.66
N ALA A 161 23.76 21.51 -4.81
CA ALA A 161 24.17 21.65 -3.42
C ALA A 161 25.69 21.89 -3.35
N PRO A 162 26.16 22.96 -2.66
CA PRO A 162 27.57 23.35 -2.68
C PRO A 162 28.53 22.46 -1.88
N ASP A 163 28.12 21.27 -1.40
CA ASP A 163 28.98 20.48 -0.49
C ASP A 163 28.67 18.97 -0.39
N THR A 164 27.95 18.38 -1.35
CA THR A 164 27.62 16.95 -1.29
C THR A 164 28.55 16.12 -2.18
N ARG A 165 29.81 15.98 -1.74
CA ARG A 165 30.83 15.14 -2.41
C ARG A 165 30.45 13.66 -2.50
N ASP A 166 29.51 13.18 -1.67
CA ASP A 166 29.32 11.75 -1.47
C ASP A 166 28.15 11.13 -2.25
N ILE A 167 27.15 11.90 -2.70
CA ILE A 167 26.08 11.41 -3.59
C ILE A 167 25.57 12.56 -4.48
N PRO A 168 26.12 12.74 -5.70
CA PRO A 168 25.92 13.94 -6.53
C PRO A 168 24.50 14.12 -7.11
N MET A 169 23.49 13.37 -6.65
CA MET A 169 22.15 13.34 -7.26
C MET A 169 20.99 13.44 -6.28
N LEU A 170 21.23 13.47 -4.96
CA LEU A 170 20.15 13.54 -3.97
C LEU A 170 20.15 14.90 -3.29
N HIS A 171 19.16 15.70 -3.64
CA HIS A 171 18.93 17.00 -3.03
C HIS A 171 18.03 16.91 -1.79
N ASN A 172 18.16 17.89 -0.88
CA ASN A 172 17.23 18.02 0.23
C ASN A 172 15.84 18.41 -0.32
N PRO A 173 14.84 17.51 -0.21
CA PRO A 173 13.54 17.70 -0.83
C PRO A 173 12.72 18.82 -0.18
N LEU A 174 12.97 19.13 1.09
CA LEU A 174 12.25 20.17 1.81
C LEU A 174 12.67 21.57 1.35
N LEU A 175 13.97 21.77 1.17
CA LEU A 175 14.51 23.02 0.61
C LEU A 175 13.98 23.23 -0.81
N ARG A 176 14.05 22.20 -1.65
CA ARG A 176 13.55 22.28 -3.02
C ARG A 176 12.04 22.49 -3.08
N GLY A 177 11.28 21.84 -2.20
CA GLY A 177 9.83 22.06 -2.08
C GLY A 177 9.51 23.51 -1.73
N ARG A 178 10.27 24.13 -0.82
CA ARG A 178 10.12 25.55 -0.47
C ARG A 178 10.43 26.47 -1.66
N GLU A 179 11.52 26.22 -2.37
CA GLU A 179 11.89 26.98 -3.58
C GLU A 179 10.82 26.88 -4.67
N LEU A 180 10.31 25.66 -4.91
CA LEU A 180 9.24 25.41 -5.87
C LEU A 180 7.98 26.19 -5.51
N LEU A 181 7.55 26.14 -4.25
CA LEU A 181 6.37 26.86 -3.79
C LEU A 181 6.52 28.39 -3.92
N LEU A 182 7.71 28.93 -3.67
CA LEU A 182 8.00 30.34 -3.90
C LEU A 182 7.96 30.70 -5.39
N ALA A 183 8.55 29.87 -6.24
CA ALA A 183 8.50 30.05 -7.69
C ALA A 183 7.06 30.01 -8.22
N TRP A 184 6.26 29.04 -7.75
CA TRP A 184 4.85 28.91 -8.12
C TRP A 184 4.02 30.10 -7.63
N ARG A 185 4.25 30.57 -6.40
CA ARG A 185 3.57 31.76 -5.87
C ARG A 185 3.86 32.99 -6.74
N ASN A 186 5.10 33.17 -7.17
CA ASN A 186 5.48 34.30 -8.02
C ASN A 186 4.89 34.17 -9.43
N ALA A 187 4.82 32.95 -9.97
CA ALA A 187 4.26 32.68 -11.30
C ALA A 187 2.72 32.60 -11.33
N ALA A 188 2.04 32.53 -10.18
CA ALA A 188 0.60 32.32 -10.09
C ALA A 188 -0.22 33.40 -10.80
N GLN A 189 0.32 34.62 -10.94
CA GLN A 189 -0.35 35.75 -11.60
C GLN A 189 -0.33 35.64 -13.14
N CYS A 190 0.45 34.71 -13.70
CA CYS A 190 0.77 34.65 -15.12
C CYS A 190 1.00 33.22 -15.61
N LEU A 191 0.29 32.21 -15.07
CA LEU A 191 0.56 30.78 -15.31
C LEU A 191 0.74 30.37 -16.78
N GLU A 192 0.03 31.00 -17.71
CA GLU A 192 0.08 30.69 -19.15
C GLU A 192 1.23 31.40 -19.88
N ARG A 193 1.74 32.50 -19.33
CA ARG A 193 2.76 33.37 -19.96
C ARG A 193 4.12 33.32 -19.27
N CYS A 194 4.13 32.96 -17.98
CA CYS A 194 5.33 32.93 -17.19
C CYS A 194 6.13 31.66 -17.47
N VAL A 195 7.35 31.87 -17.94
CA VAL A 195 8.27 30.82 -18.34
C VAL A 195 9.55 30.95 -17.52
N ARG A 196 10.19 29.82 -17.24
CA ARG A 196 11.50 29.74 -16.59
C ARG A 196 12.51 29.30 -17.63
N LEU A 197 13.55 30.11 -17.80
CA LEU A 197 14.78 29.68 -18.42
C LEU A 197 15.57 28.86 -17.40
N ASP A 198 15.97 27.66 -17.81
CA ASP A 198 16.74 26.75 -16.98
C ASP A 198 17.95 26.27 -17.78
N HIS A 199 19.13 26.81 -17.46
CA HIS A 199 20.36 26.54 -18.19
C HIS A 199 21.44 26.01 -17.24
N GLU A 200 21.84 24.76 -17.45
CA GLU A 200 22.81 24.08 -16.60
C GLU A 200 24.14 23.92 -17.34
N ILE A 201 25.21 24.37 -16.71
CA ILE A 201 26.56 24.46 -17.25
C ILE A 201 27.43 23.58 -16.35
N ARG A 202 27.78 22.37 -16.82
CA ARG A 202 28.63 21.45 -16.05
C ARG A 202 30.04 21.41 -16.58
N PHE A 203 31.01 21.61 -15.70
CA PHE A 203 32.41 21.36 -15.98
C PHE A 203 32.68 19.89 -15.66
N PRO A 204 33.31 19.11 -16.57
CA PRO A 204 33.50 17.71 -16.31
C PRO A 204 34.31 17.51 -15.02
N PRO A 205 33.92 16.57 -14.15
CA PRO A 205 34.79 16.14 -13.08
C PRO A 205 36.05 15.55 -13.73
N GLY A 206 37.24 16.05 -13.39
CA GLY A 206 38.47 15.45 -13.89
C GLY A 206 38.54 13.99 -13.45
N ASP A 207 38.99 13.08 -14.31
CA ASP A 207 39.16 11.65 -14.03
C ASP A 207 40.06 11.41 -12.79
N GLY A 208 39.47 11.47 -11.59
CA GLY A 208 40.18 11.41 -10.30
C GLY A 208 40.94 12.67 -9.91
N ARG A 209 40.63 13.84 -10.49
CA ARG A 209 41.31 15.13 -10.19
C ARG A 209 40.31 16.18 -9.72
N PRO A 210 40.73 17.17 -8.90
CA PRO A 210 39.85 18.26 -8.51
C PRO A 210 39.20 18.85 -9.75
N ALA A 211 37.88 19.06 -9.69
CA ALA A 211 37.15 19.77 -10.73
C ALA A 211 37.91 21.05 -11.06
N VAL A 212 37.95 21.42 -12.35
CA VAL A 212 38.43 22.74 -12.78
C VAL A 212 37.62 23.77 -11.99
N ASP A 213 38.21 24.26 -10.91
CA ASP A 213 37.56 25.16 -9.97
C ASP A 213 37.44 26.49 -10.69
N THR A 214 36.31 26.66 -11.37
CA THR A 214 36.04 27.83 -12.19
C THR A 214 35.62 28.92 -11.23
N ALA A 215 36.62 29.61 -10.67
CA ALA A 215 36.40 30.55 -9.60
C ALA A 215 35.65 31.81 -10.06
N ASP A 216 35.74 32.14 -11.35
CA ASP A 216 35.09 33.30 -11.94
C ASP A 216 34.28 32.90 -13.18
N ILE A 217 32.97 32.76 -13.00
CA ILE A 217 32.04 32.58 -14.12
C ILE A 217 31.19 33.83 -14.24
N THR A 218 31.27 34.48 -15.41
CA THR A 218 30.44 35.62 -15.76
C THR A 218 29.36 35.16 -16.72
N TYR A 219 28.09 35.23 -16.30
CA TYR A 219 26.95 34.92 -17.15
C TYR A 219 26.26 36.21 -17.60
N ARG A 220 26.24 36.47 -18.90
CA ARG A 220 25.55 37.60 -19.53
C ARG A 220 24.37 37.05 -20.32
N LEU A 221 23.17 37.51 -19.98
CA LEU A 221 21.95 37.14 -20.70
C LEU A 221 21.34 38.36 -21.35
N ASP A 222 21.33 38.33 -22.67
CA ASP A 222 20.55 39.23 -23.51
C ASP A 222 19.29 38.51 -24.00
N TYR A 223 18.23 39.25 -24.28
CA TYR A 223 16.96 38.69 -24.76
C TYR A 223 16.27 39.69 -25.68
N ALA A 224 15.53 39.16 -26.66
CA ALA A 224 14.84 39.98 -27.67
C ALA A 224 13.31 39.87 -27.60
N GLY A 225 12.63 40.82 -28.23
CA GLY A 225 11.20 40.79 -28.46
C GLY A 225 10.37 40.90 -27.17
N HIS A 226 9.56 39.89 -26.90
CA HIS A 226 8.48 39.94 -25.92
C HIS A 226 8.83 39.32 -24.56
N TRP A 227 10.09 38.97 -24.32
CA TRP A 227 10.53 38.41 -23.04
C TRP A 227 10.82 39.53 -22.04
N GLN A 228 10.08 39.58 -20.93
CA GLN A 228 10.36 40.51 -19.84
C GLN A 228 10.70 39.73 -18.56
N PRO A 229 11.86 39.95 -17.91
CA PRO A 229 12.14 39.32 -16.62
C PRO A 229 11.06 39.69 -15.61
N LEU A 230 10.51 38.68 -14.92
CA LEU A 230 9.45 38.89 -13.94
C LEU A 230 9.94 39.71 -12.73
N LEU A 231 11.24 39.62 -12.43
CA LEU A 231 11.92 40.38 -11.38
C LEU A 231 13.19 40.98 -11.96
N PRO A 232 13.13 42.15 -12.63
CA PRO A 232 14.26 42.71 -13.38
C PRO A 232 15.43 43.14 -12.49
N GLU A 233 15.16 43.48 -11.22
CA GLU A 233 16.18 43.83 -10.23
C GLU A 233 16.91 42.61 -9.66
N ARG A 234 16.36 41.40 -9.88
CA ARG A 234 16.96 40.18 -9.36
C ARG A 234 17.98 39.68 -10.36
N GLU A 235 19.24 39.66 -9.94
CA GLU A 235 20.30 39.01 -10.71
C GLU A 235 19.93 37.54 -11.00
N PRO A 236 20.34 37.01 -12.16
CA PRO A 236 20.25 35.58 -12.46
C PRO A 236 20.68 34.77 -11.25
N THR A 237 19.83 33.85 -10.79
CA THR A 237 20.25 32.96 -9.71
C THR A 237 21.24 31.99 -10.31
N ILE A 238 22.53 32.23 -10.05
CA ILE A 238 23.65 31.37 -10.42
C ILE A 238 24.00 30.57 -9.18
N THR A 239 23.58 29.32 -9.14
CA THR A 239 23.97 28.42 -8.04
C THR A 239 25.26 27.72 -8.43
N THR A 240 26.34 27.99 -7.68
CA THR A 240 27.60 27.25 -7.77
C THR A 240 27.49 25.92 -7.02
N GLY A 241 27.63 24.80 -7.74
CA GLY A 241 27.90 23.50 -7.15
C GLY A 241 29.27 22.97 -7.54
N ASP A 242 29.68 21.88 -6.90
CA ASP A 242 31.01 21.27 -7.06
C ASP A 242 31.42 20.99 -8.52
N HIS A 243 30.44 20.82 -9.42
CA HIS A 243 30.67 20.41 -10.82
C HIS A 243 29.93 21.27 -11.84
N GLY A 244 29.35 22.41 -11.45
CA GLY A 244 28.63 23.23 -12.41
C GLY A 244 27.90 24.42 -11.84
N GLN A 245 27.48 25.29 -12.75
CA GLN A 245 26.60 26.40 -12.45
C GLN A 245 25.26 26.23 -13.14
N ARG A 246 24.19 26.50 -12.40
CA ARG A 246 22.84 26.53 -12.95
C ARG A 246 22.32 27.94 -12.93
N MET A 247 21.96 28.44 -14.10
CA MET A 247 21.32 29.74 -14.27
C MET A 247 19.80 29.54 -14.38
N GLN A 248 19.06 30.21 -13.50
CA GLN A 248 17.60 30.26 -13.55
C GLN A 248 17.10 31.70 -13.57
N LEU A 249 16.22 32.00 -14.53
CA LEU A 249 15.52 33.27 -14.62
C LEU A 249 14.08 33.04 -15.08
N THR A 250 13.14 33.78 -14.50
CA THR A 250 11.71 33.70 -14.87
C THR A 250 11.34 34.93 -15.69
N PHE A 251 10.67 34.70 -16.81
CA PHE A 251 10.17 35.72 -17.73
C PHE A 251 8.65 35.71 -17.75
N ASP A 252 8.03 36.88 -17.90
CA ASP A 252 6.66 37.03 -18.42
C ASP A 252 6.76 37.24 -19.94
N TYR A 253 6.02 36.45 -20.71
CA TYR A 253 5.95 36.59 -22.16
C TYR A 253 4.81 37.53 -22.54
N LEU A 254 5.15 38.68 -23.11
CA LEU A 254 4.19 39.75 -23.46
C LEU A 254 3.58 39.59 -24.86
N GLY A 255 4.01 38.59 -25.63
CA GLY A 255 3.54 38.36 -26.99
C GLY A 255 2.11 37.81 -27.03
N SER A 256 1.47 37.90 -28.20
CA SER A 256 0.16 37.28 -28.40
C SER A 256 0.31 35.76 -28.58
N GLY A 257 -0.36 34.98 -27.71
CA GLY A 257 -0.43 33.51 -27.83
C GLY A 257 0.48 32.78 -26.85
N ALA A 258 0.69 31.49 -27.11
CA ALA A 258 1.56 30.65 -26.28
C ALA A 258 3.04 31.03 -26.50
N PRO A 259 3.85 31.12 -25.43
CA PRO A 259 5.28 31.40 -25.56
C PRO A 259 5.99 30.37 -26.47
N PRO A 260 6.70 30.80 -27.51
CA PRO A 260 7.37 29.89 -28.44
C PRO A 260 8.54 29.18 -27.76
N GLY A 261 8.87 27.97 -28.23
CA GLY A 261 9.97 27.17 -27.69
C GLY A 261 9.70 26.54 -26.31
N VAL A 262 8.50 26.72 -25.73
CA VAL A 262 8.15 26.18 -24.42
C VAL A 262 7.45 24.82 -24.52
N ALA A 263 8.00 23.83 -23.82
CA ALA A 263 7.44 22.48 -23.76
C ALA A 263 6.34 22.37 -22.68
N PHE A 264 5.15 22.89 -22.97
CA PHE A 264 3.99 22.83 -22.03
C PHE A 264 3.48 21.41 -21.78
N VAL A 265 3.40 20.57 -22.83
CA VAL A 265 2.81 19.22 -22.73
C VAL A 265 3.60 18.31 -21.79
N PRO A 266 4.94 18.20 -21.87
CA PRO A 266 5.72 17.40 -20.93
C PRO A 266 5.56 17.84 -19.47
N ALA A 267 5.54 19.15 -19.22
CA ALA A 267 5.32 19.72 -17.89
C ALA A 267 3.92 19.40 -17.36
N LEU A 268 2.89 19.54 -18.20
CA LEU A 268 1.51 19.22 -17.85
C LEU A 268 1.36 17.74 -17.50
N ILE A 269 1.97 16.85 -18.27
CA ILE A 269 1.95 15.41 -17.97
C ILE A 269 2.63 15.11 -16.63
N ARG A 270 3.75 15.78 -16.34
CA ARG A 270 4.54 15.57 -15.12
C ARG A 270 3.82 16.05 -13.87
N ILE A 271 3.20 17.23 -13.89
CA ILE A 271 2.40 17.72 -12.76
C ILE A 271 1.07 16.96 -12.69
N GLY A 272 0.50 16.66 -13.86
CA GLY A 272 -0.75 15.91 -14.01
C GLY A 272 -0.67 14.49 -13.44
N SER A 273 0.44 13.76 -13.61
CA SER A 273 0.65 12.43 -13.03
C SER A 273 0.73 12.48 -11.50
N ILE A 274 1.43 13.48 -10.93
CA ILE A 274 1.53 13.70 -9.48
C ILE A 274 0.15 13.99 -8.89
N ALA A 275 -0.66 14.82 -9.56
CA ALA A 275 -2.02 15.15 -9.13
C ALA A 275 -3.02 14.00 -9.40
N ALA A 276 -2.85 13.24 -10.49
CA ALA A 276 -3.72 12.12 -10.85
C ALA A 276 -3.59 10.96 -9.85
N LEU A 277 -2.43 10.76 -9.23
CA LEU A 277 -2.21 9.71 -8.23
C LEU A 277 -3.20 9.78 -7.04
N PRO A 278 -3.29 10.88 -6.26
CA PRO A 278 -4.24 10.98 -5.16
C PRO A 278 -5.70 10.99 -5.66
N LEU A 279 -5.99 11.56 -6.83
CA LEU A 279 -7.34 11.57 -7.40
C LEU A 279 -7.81 10.14 -7.78
N ALA A 280 -6.96 9.38 -8.47
CA ALA A 280 -7.24 8.00 -8.85
C ALA A 280 -7.28 7.09 -7.61
N GLY A 281 -6.38 7.29 -6.65
CA GLY A 281 -6.42 6.58 -5.37
C GLY A 281 -7.71 6.86 -4.59
N LEU A 282 -8.16 8.12 -4.55
CA LEU A 282 -9.43 8.49 -3.94
C LEU A 282 -10.62 7.86 -4.69
N ALA A 283 -10.58 7.83 -6.02
CA ALA A 283 -11.59 7.15 -6.82
C ALA A 283 -11.64 5.64 -6.53
N PHE A 284 -10.50 4.97 -6.40
CA PHE A 284 -10.45 3.56 -5.97
C PHE A 284 -10.97 3.38 -4.55
N LEU A 285 -10.63 4.27 -3.62
CA LEU A 285 -11.12 4.23 -2.25
C LEU A 285 -12.64 4.45 -2.20
N LEU A 286 -13.18 5.38 -2.99
CA LEU A 286 -14.62 5.62 -3.11
C LEU A 286 -15.34 4.42 -3.75
N ALA A 287 -14.80 3.83 -4.81
CA ALA A 287 -15.34 2.63 -5.42
C ALA A 287 -15.31 1.45 -4.42
N PHE A 288 -14.21 1.30 -3.70
CA PHE A 288 -14.03 0.28 -2.66
C PHE A 288 -15.04 0.46 -1.52
N THR A 289 -15.15 1.66 -0.96
CA THR A 289 -16.11 1.98 0.13
C THR A 289 -17.56 1.85 -0.35
N ARG A 290 -17.90 2.37 -1.53
CA ARG A 290 -19.24 2.21 -2.14
C ARG A 290 -19.60 0.75 -2.38
N SER A 291 -18.64 -0.12 -2.71
CA SER A 291 -18.91 -1.56 -2.82
C SER A 291 -19.17 -2.24 -1.47
N ARG A 292 -18.75 -1.63 -0.36
CA ARG A 292 -18.86 -2.16 1.01
C ARG A 292 -20.06 -1.60 1.78
N ILE A 293 -20.38 -0.31 1.62
CA ILE A 293 -21.47 0.40 2.33
C ILE A 293 -22.86 -0.25 2.14
N PRO A 294 -23.35 -0.60 0.93
CA PRO A 294 -24.72 -1.07 0.74
C PRO A 294 -25.00 -2.47 1.31
N ARG A 295 -23.96 -3.28 1.59
CA ARG A 295 -24.13 -4.55 2.33
C ARG A 295 -24.29 -4.33 3.84
N GLN A 296 -23.77 -3.24 4.38
CA GLN A 296 -23.74 -2.95 5.82
C GLN A 296 -24.85 -1.99 6.26
N ALA A 297 -25.14 -0.97 5.46
CA ALA A 297 -26.08 0.10 5.79
C ALA A 297 -27.55 -0.34 5.72
N ARG A 298 -27.83 -1.49 5.09
CA ARG A 298 -29.04 -2.24 5.43
C ARG A 298 -28.82 -2.85 6.80
N ARG A 299 -28.89 -2.02 7.86
CA ARG A 299 -29.34 -2.48 9.17
C ARG A 299 -30.73 -3.05 8.90
N ARG A 300 -30.80 -4.32 8.48
CA ARG A 300 -32.04 -5.06 8.53
C ARG A 300 -32.50 -4.90 9.96
N VAL A 301 -33.69 -4.34 10.14
CA VAL A 301 -34.36 -4.39 11.43
C VAL A 301 -34.32 -5.87 11.82
N ILE A 302 -33.60 -6.16 12.90
CA ILE A 302 -33.55 -7.50 13.42
C ILE A 302 -34.88 -7.67 14.13
N ASP A 303 -35.79 -8.35 13.45
CA ASP A 303 -37.10 -8.72 13.95
C ASP A 303 -37.14 -10.22 14.22
N ARG A 304 -38.25 -10.66 14.80
CA ARG A 304 -38.54 -12.07 15.06
C ARG A 304 -38.35 -12.94 13.81
N ASN A 305 -38.90 -12.53 12.67
CA ASN A 305 -38.82 -13.26 11.40
C ASN A 305 -37.38 -13.44 10.91
N TRP A 306 -36.53 -12.42 11.09
CA TRP A 306 -35.11 -12.53 10.78
C TRP A 306 -34.42 -13.52 11.71
N PHE A 307 -34.72 -13.48 13.00
CA PHE A 307 -34.11 -14.37 13.99
C PHE A 307 -34.48 -15.84 13.72
N GLU A 308 -35.75 -16.09 13.43
CA GLU A 308 -36.23 -17.42 13.03
C GLU A 308 -35.48 -17.94 11.80
N ARG A 309 -35.47 -17.17 10.71
CA ARG A 309 -34.81 -17.59 9.47
C ARG A 309 -33.30 -17.77 9.61
N GLU A 310 -32.59 -16.87 10.28
CA GLU A 310 -31.12 -16.87 10.25
C GLU A 310 -30.48 -17.66 11.41
N ILE A 311 -31.17 -17.78 12.55
CA ILE A 311 -30.65 -18.47 13.74
C ILE A 311 -31.41 -19.77 13.99
N MET A 312 -32.75 -19.76 13.93
CA MET A 312 -33.54 -20.94 14.27
C MET A 312 -33.48 -22.05 13.22
N GLU A 313 -33.28 -21.71 11.94
CA GLU A 313 -33.07 -22.71 10.87
C GLU A 313 -31.75 -23.49 11.03
N GLN A 314 -30.84 -23.04 11.90
CA GLN A 314 -29.52 -23.65 12.10
C GLN A 314 -29.49 -24.44 13.42
N PRO A 315 -28.75 -25.57 13.52
CA PRO A 315 -28.60 -26.28 14.79
C PRO A 315 -27.94 -25.39 15.86
N PRO A 316 -28.38 -25.43 17.12
CA PRO A 316 -27.78 -24.65 18.22
C PRO A 316 -26.26 -24.83 18.33
N GLU A 317 -25.77 -26.04 18.12
CA GLU A 317 -24.35 -26.37 18.25
C GLU A 317 -23.51 -25.69 17.17
N LEU A 318 -24.08 -25.54 15.97
CA LEU A 318 -23.49 -24.81 14.86
C LEU A 318 -23.51 -23.30 15.11
N VAL A 319 -24.60 -22.77 15.68
CA VAL A 319 -24.70 -21.37 16.12
C VAL A 319 -23.64 -21.05 17.18
N ALA A 320 -23.47 -21.91 18.18
CA ALA A 320 -22.45 -21.78 19.21
C ALA A 320 -21.03 -21.79 18.59
N THR A 321 -20.78 -22.72 17.67
CA THR A 321 -19.50 -22.82 16.94
C THR A 321 -19.19 -21.54 16.16
N TRP A 322 -20.16 -20.96 15.45
CA TRP A 322 -19.96 -19.70 14.73
C TRP A 322 -19.68 -18.51 15.64
N LEU A 323 -20.29 -18.50 16.83
CA LEU A 323 -20.12 -17.44 17.80
C LEU A 323 -18.76 -17.53 18.52
N GLN A 324 -18.32 -18.75 18.87
CA GLN A 324 -17.11 -19.03 19.68
C GLN A 324 -15.85 -19.36 18.87
N GLU A 325 -15.95 -19.48 17.54
CA GLU A 325 -14.85 -19.85 16.61
C GLU A 325 -14.38 -21.31 16.72
N SER A 326 -14.76 -21.99 17.80
CA SER A 326 -14.52 -23.39 18.05
C SER A 326 -15.83 -24.07 18.47
N PRO A 327 -16.03 -25.35 18.13
CA PRO A 327 -17.13 -26.13 18.68
C PRO A 327 -17.03 -26.20 20.22
N PRO A 328 -18.16 -26.15 20.95
CA PRO A 328 -18.17 -26.49 22.36
C PRO A 328 -17.62 -27.90 22.60
N GLU A 329 -16.90 -28.11 23.70
CA GLU A 329 -16.36 -29.43 24.07
C GLU A 329 -17.48 -30.46 24.25
N ASP A 330 -18.63 -30.02 24.75
CA ASP A 330 -19.85 -30.81 24.99
C ASP A 330 -20.86 -30.75 23.83
N ALA A 331 -20.43 -30.34 22.63
CA ALA A 331 -21.34 -30.14 21.49
C ALA A 331 -22.13 -31.41 21.13
N PHE A 332 -21.51 -32.59 21.21
CA PHE A 332 -22.18 -33.84 20.92
C PHE A 332 -23.27 -34.18 21.94
N GLU A 333 -22.96 -34.02 23.23
CA GLU A 333 -23.89 -34.29 24.33
C GLU A 333 -25.11 -33.37 24.23
N ARG A 334 -24.89 -32.05 24.10
CA ARG A 334 -25.98 -31.07 23.93
C ARG A 334 -26.85 -31.36 22.71
N MET A 335 -26.24 -31.77 21.60
CA MET A 335 -26.98 -32.14 20.40
C MET A 335 -27.89 -33.34 20.66
N LEU A 336 -27.38 -34.39 21.33
CA LEU A 336 -28.17 -35.58 21.57
C LEU A 336 -29.28 -35.34 22.60
N GLU A 337 -28.98 -34.63 23.69
CA GLU A 337 -29.99 -34.22 24.68
C GLU A 337 -31.11 -33.42 24.05
N ARG A 338 -30.78 -32.47 23.17
CA ARG A 338 -31.76 -31.71 22.40
C ARG A 338 -32.60 -32.62 21.50
N LEU A 339 -31.98 -33.53 20.76
CA LEU A 339 -32.70 -34.44 19.87
C LEU A 339 -33.63 -35.38 20.66
N VAL A 340 -33.24 -35.79 21.87
CA VAL A 340 -34.10 -36.57 22.78
C VAL A 340 -35.26 -35.72 23.30
N ALA A 341 -34.99 -34.51 23.78
CA ALA A 341 -36.02 -33.57 24.24
C ALA A 341 -37.03 -33.19 23.13
N GLN A 342 -36.59 -33.17 21.87
CA GLN A 342 -37.43 -32.95 20.69
C GLN A 342 -38.18 -34.20 20.22
N GLY A 343 -37.99 -35.36 20.86
CA GLY A 343 -38.60 -36.63 20.46
C GLY A 343 -38.09 -37.17 19.12
N ARG A 344 -36.91 -36.72 18.66
CA ARG A 344 -36.29 -37.19 17.42
C ARG A 344 -35.42 -38.41 17.64
N VAL A 345 -34.90 -38.58 18.86
CA VAL A 345 -34.13 -39.74 19.30
C VAL A 345 -34.75 -40.27 20.59
N ASP A 346 -34.92 -41.58 20.67
CA ASP A 346 -35.32 -42.30 21.87
C ASP A 346 -34.05 -42.83 22.54
N LEU A 347 -33.87 -42.55 23.84
CA LEU A 347 -32.72 -42.97 24.62
C LEU A 347 -33.20 -43.83 25.80
N GLU A 348 -32.78 -45.09 25.79
CA GLU A 348 -33.06 -46.06 26.85
C GLU A 348 -31.75 -46.49 27.51
N VAL A 349 -31.63 -46.24 28.82
CA VAL A 349 -30.50 -46.73 29.62
C VAL A 349 -30.83 -48.14 30.10
N LEU A 350 -30.27 -49.13 29.42
CA LEU A 350 -30.43 -50.54 29.77
C LEU A 350 -29.70 -50.92 31.06
N ARG A 351 -28.57 -50.25 31.34
CA ARG A 351 -27.79 -50.41 32.57
C ARG A 351 -27.01 -49.12 32.87
N PRO A 352 -27.09 -48.56 34.09
CA PRO A 352 -26.29 -47.39 34.48
C PRO A 352 -24.80 -47.74 34.51
N ALA A 353 -23.95 -46.71 34.40
CA ALA A 353 -22.50 -46.88 34.58
C ALA A 353 -22.17 -47.27 36.02
N THR A 354 -21.12 -48.05 36.19
CA THR A 354 -20.41 -48.26 37.46
C THR A 354 -18.96 -47.86 37.28
N ASP A 355 -18.20 -47.70 38.36
CA ASP A 355 -16.77 -47.31 38.32
C ASP A 355 -15.91 -48.19 37.40
N THR A 356 -16.36 -49.42 37.13
CA THR A 356 -15.64 -50.43 36.34
C THR A 356 -16.34 -50.82 35.04
N VAL A 357 -17.60 -50.44 34.84
CA VAL A 357 -18.39 -50.86 33.68
C VAL A 357 -19.12 -49.65 33.09
N PRO A 358 -18.84 -49.27 31.84
CA PRO A 358 -19.54 -48.17 31.20
C PRO A 358 -21.03 -48.48 31.05
N ALA A 359 -21.87 -47.44 31.03
CA ALA A 359 -23.30 -47.61 30.87
C ALA A 359 -23.63 -48.41 29.59
N ARG A 360 -24.74 -49.17 29.64
CA ARG A 360 -25.31 -49.80 28.46
C ARG A 360 -26.53 -49.02 28.02
N ILE A 361 -26.45 -48.43 26.83
CA ILE A 361 -27.52 -47.59 26.30
C ILE A 361 -27.97 -48.10 24.95
N ARG A 362 -29.24 -47.83 24.66
CA ARG A 362 -29.89 -48.05 23.38
C ARG A 362 -30.41 -46.70 22.90
N LEU A 363 -29.99 -46.32 21.69
CA LEU A 363 -30.55 -45.14 21.01
C LEU A 363 -31.36 -45.64 19.82
N ARG A 364 -32.54 -45.06 19.60
CA ARG A 364 -33.34 -45.31 18.41
C ARG A 364 -33.70 -44.00 17.75
N LEU A 365 -33.37 -43.87 16.48
CA LEU A 365 -33.72 -42.70 15.68
C LEU A 365 -35.21 -42.77 15.32
N LEU A 366 -36.00 -41.85 15.89
CA LEU A 366 -37.45 -41.78 15.66
C LEU A 366 -37.80 -40.90 14.46
N ALA A 367 -36.99 -39.87 14.21
CA ALA A 367 -37.16 -38.98 13.06
C ALA A 367 -36.65 -39.62 11.76
N ASP A 368 -37.29 -39.29 10.64
CA ASP A 368 -36.76 -39.61 9.32
C ASP A 368 -35.42 -38.86 9.10
N PRO A 369 -34.30 -39.55 8.79
CA PRO A 369 -33.01 -38.92 8.55
C PRO A 369 -33.03 -37.75 7.56
N ASP A 370 -33.94 -37.76 6.58
CA ASP A 370 -34.02 -36.70 5.58
C ASP A 370 -34.67 -35.41 6.10
N THR A 371 -35.36 -35.48 7.23
CA THR A 371 -35.93 -34.32 7.94
C THR A 371 -34.94 -33.65 8.88
N LEU A 372 -33.79 -34.28 9.14
CA LEU A 372 -32.73 -33.72 9.98
C LEU A 372 -31.89 -32.70 9.23
N HIS A 373 -31.33 -31.73 9.97
CA HIS A 373 -30.38 -30.80 9.40
C HIS A 373 -29.15 -31.57 8.86
N PRO A 374 -28.53 -31.19 7.73
CA PRO A 374 -27.40 -31.93 7.14
C PRO A 374 -26.27 -32.25 8.12
N VAL A 375 -25.96 -31.32 9.04
CA VAL A 375 -24.98 -31.51 10.11
C VAL A 375 -25.41 -32.60 11.09
N GLU A 376 -26.64 -32.55 11.59
CA GLU A 376 -27.20 -33.54 12.52
C GLU A 376 -27.19 -34.93 11.86
N ARG A 377 -27.65 -35.00 10.61
CA ARG A 377 -27.66 -36.25 9.83
C ARG A 377 -26.26 -36.83 9.67
N GLN A 378 -25.23 -36.03 9.40
CA GLN A 378 -23.85 -36.52 9.29
C GLN A 378 -23.34 -37.07 10.62
N VAL A 379 -23.59 -36.38 11.74
CA VAL A 379 -23.17 -36.85 13.07
C VAL A 379 -23.93 -38.13 13.44
N LEU A 380 -25.24 -38.18 13.23
CA LEU A 380 -26.05 -39.37 13.51
C LEU A 380 -25.71 -40.52 12.56
N GLN A 381 -25.38 -40.27 11.30
CA GLN A 381 -24.92 -41.30 10.37
C GLN A 381 -23.57 -41.89 10.82
N ALA A 382 -22.65 -41.07 11.35
CA ALA A 382 -21.40 -41.56 11.93
C ALA A 382 -21.66 -42.45 13.16
N LEU A 383 -22.65 -42.10 13.98
CA LEU A 383 -23.02 -42.85 15.19
C LEU A 383 -23.77 -44.16 14.87
N PHE A 384 -24.85 -44.07 14.10
CA PHE A 384 -25.77 -45.17 13.82
C PHE A 384 -25.31 -46.08 12.66
N GLY A 385 -24.53 -45.55 11.72
CA GLY A 385 -24.20 -46.22 10.47
C GLY A 385 -25.44 -46.38 9.58
N ALA A 386 -25.66 -47.58 9.05
CA ALA A 386 -26.84 -47.90 8.22
C ALA A 386 -28.08 -48.32 9.03
N SER A 387 -27.97 -48.41 10.36
CA SER A 387 -29.06 -48.84 11.25
C SER A 387 -29.86 -47.63 11.77
N HIS A 388 -31.13 -47.81 12.10
CA HIS A 388 -31.90 -46.81 12.88
C HIS A 388 -31.80 -47.05 14.40
N GLU A 389 -31.18 -48.16 14.79
CA GLU A 389 -30.96 -48.54 16.18
C GLU A 389 -29.46 -48.65 16.48
N PHE A 390 -29.06 -48.01 17.57
CA PHE A 390 -27.72 -48.04 18.12
C PHE A 390 -27.76 -48.74 19.48
N ARG A 391 -26.80 -49.64 19.71
CA ARG A 391 -26.58 -50.29 21.00
C ARG A 391 -25.11 -50.18 21.35
N SER A 392 -24.79 -49.71 22.56
CA SER A 392 -23.39 -49.43 22.93
C SER A 392 -22.47 -50.66 22.88
N ASP A 393 -23.00 -51.86 23.15
CA ASP A 393 -22.25 -53.11 23.03
C ASP A 393 -21.90 -53.47 21.58
N LEU A 394 -22.84 -53.30 20.64
CA LEU A 394 -22.59 -53.53 19.21
C LEU A 394 -21.67 -52.46 18.63
N HIS A 395 -21.81 -51.21 19.07
CA HIS A 395 -20.96 -50.12 18.65
C HIS A 395 -19.51 -50.31 19.12
N ARG A 396 -19.31 -50.70 20.38
CA ARG A 396 -17.98 -51.03 20.92
C ARG A 396 -17.34 -52.19 20.17
N ALA A 397 -18.10 -53.22 19.81
CA ALA A 397 -17.60 -54.32 19.00
C ALA A 397 -17.18 -53.85 17.59
N ARG A 398 -17.97 -52.97 16.95
CA ARG A 398 -17.68 -52.41 15.62
C ARG A 398 -16.41 -51.55 15.60
N HIS A 399 -16.18 -50.74 16.62
CA HIS A 399 -15.08 -49.77 16.68
C HIS A 399 -13.91 -50.20 17.56
N ARG A 400 -13.86 -51.47 17.98
CA ARG A 400 -12.82 -51.96 18.89
C ARG A 400 -11.39 -51.68 18.39
N SER A 401 -11.15 -51.84 17.10
CA SER A 401 -9.82 -51.66 16.48
C SER A 401 -9.55 -50.22 16.02
N THR A 402 -10.59 -49.45 15.69
CA THR A 402 -10.43 -48.09 15.15
C THR A 402 -10.52 -47.00 16.21
N GLY A 403 -11.14 -47.31 17.36
CA GLY A 403 -11.68 -46.32 18.27
C GLY A 403 -12.87 -45.56 17.68
N PHE A 404 -13.53 -44.79 18.54
CA PHE A 404 -14.60 -43.87 18.19
C PHE A 404 -14.71 -42.78 19.26
N ASP A 405 -14.50 -41.53 18.85
CA ASP A 405 -14.69 -40.35 19.70
C ASP A 405 -15.83 -39.50 19.13
N PRO A 406 -17.04 -39.56 19.71
CA PRO A 406 -18.18 -38.79 19.21
C PRO A 406 -17.97 -37.29 19.35
N GLY A 407 -17.24 -36.84 20.38
CA GLY A 407 -16.92 -35.43 20.59
C GLY A 407 -16.02 -34.90 19.47
N TRP A 408 -14.93 -35.62 19.17
CA TRP A 408 -14.02 -35.25 18.09
C TRP A 408 -14.68 -35.28 16.71
N ILE A 409 -15.49 -36.33 16.41
CA ILE A 409 -16.22 -36.43 15.13
C ILE A 409 -17.19 -35.27 14.99
N THR A 410 -17.97 -34.96 16.03
CA THR A 410 -18.93 -33.85 16.03
C THR A 410 -18.23 -32.52 15.88
N ALA A 411 -17.14 -32.28 16.62
CA ALA A 411 -16.33 -31.08 16.50
C ALA A 411 -15.78 -30.92 15.08
N THR A 412 -15.31 -32.00 14.46
CA THR A 412 -14.80 -32.00 13.09
C THR A 412 -15.89 -31.67 12.08
N ILE A 413 -17.07 -32.29 12.19
CA ILE A 413 -18.22 -32.02 11.32
C ILE A 413 -18.70 -30.57 11.52
N LEU A 414 -18.80 -30.09 12.75
CA LEU A 414 -19.17 -28.72 13.07
C LEU A 414 -18.14 -27.71 12.56
N GLN A 415 -16.84 -28.01 12.59
CA GLN A 415 -15.80 -27.15 12.01
C GLN A 415 -15.82 -27.14 10.48
N GLN A 416 -16.20 -28.24 9.84
CA GLN A 416 -16.35 -28.34 8.39
C GLN A 416 -17.62 -27.64 7.90
N ALA A 417 -18.71 -27.75 8.67
CA ALA A 417 -20.00 -27.14 8.40
C ALA A 417 -20.08 -25.67 8.84
N ALA A 418 -19.36 -25.31 9.91
CA ALA A 418 -18.94 -23.95 10.10
C ALA A 418 -18.15 -23.59 8.87
N PRO A 419 -18.59 -22.60 8.09
CA PRO A 419 -18.09 -22.41 6.75
C PRO A 419 -16.58 -22.36 6.83
N ALA A 420 -15.90 -23.39 6.35
CA ALA A 420 -14.46 -23.44 6.24
C ALA A 420 -14.09 -22.32 5.28
N GLY A 421 -13.91 -21.11 5.83
CA GLY A 421 -14.18 -19.82 5.21
C GLY A 421 -14.66 -19.94 3.77
N ALA A 422 -15.95 -20.29 3.56
CA ALA A 422 -16.53 -20.71 2.27
C ALA A 422 -15.72 -20.15 1.11
N ALA A 423 -14.89 -21.01 0.49
CA ALA A 423 -13.72 -20.65 -0.32
C ALA A 423 -13.69 -19.17 -0.65
N ALA A 424 -12.89 -18.40 0.11
CA ALA A 424 -12.84 -16.93 0.10
C ALA A 424 -13.29 -16.41 -1.27
N PRO A 425 -14.40 -15.63 -1.33
CA PRO A 425 -15.14 -15.41 -2.56
C PRO A 425 -14.18 -15.19 -3.70
N ARG A 426 -14.20 -16.12 -4.69
CA ARG A 426 -13.21 -16.16 -5.78
C ARG A 426 -12.94 -14.73 -6.21
N SER A 427 -11.70 -14.28 -6.04
CA SER A 427 -11.34 -12.92 -6.38
C SER A 427 -11.79 -12.69 -7.81
N HIS A 428 -12.61 -11.65 -8.03
CA HIS A 428 -13.04 -11.33 -9.38
C HIS A 428 -11.79 -11.20 -10.25
N PRO A 429 -11.67 -11.95 -11.36
CA PRO A 429 -10.42 -12.04 -12.13
C PRO A 429 -9.96 -10.67 -12.67
N LEU A 430 -10.89 -9.71 -12.77
CA LEU A 430 -10.59 -8.33 -13.12
C LEU A 430 -9.69 -7.61 -12.12
N ARG A 431 -9.74 -7.95 -10.82
CA ARG A 431 -8.91 -7.27 -9.80
C ARG A 431 -7.41 -7.51 -9.99
N PRO A 432 -6.91 -8.76 -10.04
CA PRO A 432 -5.50 -8.99 -10.31
C PRO A 432 -5.11 -8.48 -11.71
N ALA A 433 -6.01 -8.56 -12.70
CA ALA A 433 -5.75 -8.02 -14.03
C ALA A 433 -5.50 -6.50 -14.02
N ILE A 434 -6.30 -5.71 -13.29
CA ILE A 434 -6.09 -4.26 -13.13
C ILE A 434 -4.76 -3.99 -12.44
N THR A 435 -4.42 -4.71 -11.36
CA THR A 435 -3.14 -4.54 -10.67
C THR A 435 -1.96 -4.82 -11.60
N VAL A 436 -2.01 -5.93 -12.33
CA VAL A 436 -0.95 -6.32 -13.28
C VAL A 436 -0.85 -5.33 -14.42
N LEU A 437 -1.96 -4.83 -14.94
CA LEU A 437 -1.98 -3.81 -15.99
C LEU A 437 -1.32 -2.51 -15.49
N LEU A 438 -1.72 -1.99 -14.32
CA LEU A 438 -1.14 -0.77 -13.74
C LEU A 438 0.37 -0.94 -13.49
N LEU A 439 0.77 -2.05 -12.87
CA LEU A 439 2.17 -2.32 -12.57
C LEU A 439 2.99 -2.52 -13.84
N GLY A 440 2.50 -3.31 -14.79
CA GLY A 440 3.17 -3.62 -16.05
C GLY A 440 3.35 -2.36 -16.92
N SER A 441 2.30 -1.56 -17.07
CA SER A 441 2.38 -0.28 -17.78
C SER A 441 3.31 0.71 -17.07
N GLY A 442 3.28 0.75 -15.73
CA GLY A 442 4.15 1.62 -14.94
C GLY A 442 5.64 1.27 -15.10
N LEU A 443 5.98 -0.02 -15.01
CA LEU A 443 7.33 -0.53 -15.23
C LEU A 443 7.79 -0.31 -16.67
N ALA A 444 6.94 -0.56 -17.67
CA ALA A 444 7.28 -0.34 -19.07
C ALA A 444 7.59 1.14 -19.37
N LEU A 445 6.80 2.08 -18.84
CA LEU A 445 7.05 3.51 -19.03
C LEU A 445 8.31 3.99 -18.30
N ALA A 446 8.56 3.51 -17.08
CA ALA A 446 9.78 3.84 -16.35
C ALA A 446 11.04 3.24 -17.02
N ALA A 447 10.95 2.01 -17.54
CA ALA A 447 12.03 1.38 -18.29
C ALA A 447 12.28 2.07 -19.63
N LEU A 448 11.22 2.50 -20.32
CA LEU A 448 11.34 3.29 -21.55
C LEU A 448 12.10 4.60 -21.29
N ASP A 449 11.83 5.28 -20.17
CA ASP A 449 12.55 6.49 -19.78
C ASP A 449 14.03 6.19 -19.52
N VAL A 450 14.37 5.12 -18.79
CA VAL A 450 15.77 4.68 -18.59
C VAL A 450 16.45 4.35 -19.93
N LEU A 451 15.76 3.68 -20.84
CA LEU A 451 16.32 3.30 -22.15
C LEU A 451 16.53 4.52 -23.07
N LEU A 452 15.58 5.45 -23.09
CA LEU A 452 15.62 6.63 -23.95
C LEU A 452 16.52 7.73 -23.39
N LEU A 453 16.56 7.88 -22.07
CA LEU A 453 17.26 8.98 -21.40
C LEU A 453 18.62 8.57 -20.83
N ARG A 454 18.90 7.26 -20.73
CA ARG A 454 20.09 6.70 -20.03
C ARG A 454 20.26 7.23 -18.61
N GLU A 455 19.17 7.73 -18.02
CA GLU A 455 19.16 8.23 -16.65
C GLU A 455 19.11 7.05 -15.67
N TRP A 456 19.57 7.31 -14.45
CA TRP A 456 19.50 6.34 -13.38
C TRP A 456 18.05 5.88 -13.17
N PRO A 457 17.82 4.62 -12.78
CA PRO A 457 16.48 4.05 -12.60
C PRO A 457 15.79 4.59 -11.33
N VAL A 458 15.91 5.88 -11.02
CA VAL A 458 15.40 6.49 -9.79
C VAL A 458 13.88 6.36 -9.69
N ALA A 459 13.16 6.49 -10.80
CA ALA A 459 11.72 6.24 -10.82
C ALA A 459 11.37 4.78 -10.47
N LEU A 460 12.15 3.81 -10.94
CA LEU A 460 11.98 2.40 -10.59
C LEU A 460 12.32 2.15 -9.11
N ALA A 461 13.45 2.67 -8.64
CA ALA A 461 13.86 2.54 -7.23
C ALA A 461 12.85 3.19 -6.28
N GLY A 462 12.38 4.40 -6.60
CA GLY A 462 11.33 5.10 -5.86
C GLY A 462 9.99 4.36 -5.89
N GLY A 463 9.62 3.78 -7.03
CA GLY A 463 8.44 2.93 -7.18
C GLY A 463 8.51 1.67 -6.31
N VAL A 464 9.64 0.94 -6.36
CA VAL A 464 9.88 -0.26 -5.53
C VAL A 464 9.88 0.08 -4.04
N LEU A 465 10.58 1.14 -3.64
CA LEU A 465 10.59 1.60 -2.25
C LEU A 465 9.17 1.97 -1.77
N GLY A 466 8.40 2.67 -2.61
CA GLY A 466 7.01 3.00 -2.33
C GLY A 466 6.15 1.76 -2.15
N LEU A 467 6.28 0.75 -3.02
CA LEU A 467 5.59 -0.53 -2.86
C LEU A 467 5.95 -1.21 -1.54
N LEU A 468 7.25 -1.31 -1.21
CA LEU A 468 7.72 -1.91 0.04
C LEU A 468 7.16 -1.17 1.27
N LEU A 469 7.15 0.16 1.25
CA LEU A 469 6.58 0.98 2.33
C LEU A 469 5.08 0.79 2.47
N ILE A 470 4.33 0.71 1.37
CA ILE A 470 2.90 0.38 1.41
C ILE A 470 2.69 -0.96 2.11
N PHE A 471 3.42 -2.01 1.71
CA PHE A 471 3.29 -3.33 2.33
C PHE A 471 3.69 -3.34 3.81
N ALA A 472 4.75 -2.61 4.18
CA ALA A 472 5.22 -2.53 5.56
C ALA A 472 4.28 -1.71 6.47
N THR A 473 3.70 -0.64 5.96
CA THR A 473 2.82 0.26 6.73
C THR A 473 1.37 -0.22 6.78
N THR A 474 0.95 -1.09 5.85
CA THR A 474 -0.39 -1.66 5.86
C THR A 474 -0.49 -2.73 6.95
N PRO A 475 -1.13 -2.47 8.10
CA PRO A 475 -1.11 -3.41 9.22
C PRO A 475 -2.05 -4.58 8.88
N THR A 476 -1.50 -5.79 8.76
CA THR A 476 -2.27 -7.01 8.41
C THR A 476 -3.39 -7.35 9.41
N ARG A 477 -3.30 -6.86 10.65
CA ARG A 477 -4.27 -7.11 11.74
C ARG A 477 -5.32 -6.00 11.91
N TRP A 478 -5.14 -4.83 11.29
CA TRP A 478 -6.05 -3.67 11.48
C TRP A 478 -7.21 -3.65 10.49
N TRP A 479 -7.60 -4.82 9.96
CA TRP A 479 -8.61 -4.93 8.91
C TRP A 479 -10.03 -5.06 9.50
N HIS A 480 -10.14 -5.20 10.82
CA HIS A 480 -11.40 -5.37 11.55
C HIS A 480 -12.22 -4.09 11.82
N PRO A 481 -11.66 -2.88 12.03
CA PRO A 481 -12.42 -1.66 12.28
C PRO A 481 -12.95 -0.97 11.02
N LEU A 482 -12.88 -1.59 9.82
CA LEU A 482 -13.45 -1.10 8.55
C LEU A 482 -15.00 -0.99 8.53
N ARG A 483 -15.63 -0.86 9.70
CA ARG A 483 -17.07 -0.74 9.93
C ARG A 483 -17.55 0.71 10.04
N SER A 484 -16.66 1.69 9.99
CA SER A 484 -17.02 3.12 10.14
C SER A 484 -16.40 3.99 9.05
N ALA A 485 -17.00 5.15 8.78
CA ALA A 485 -16.43 6.19 7.90
C ALA A 485 -15.02 6.61 8.36
N VAL A 486 -14.72 6.52 9.67
CA VAL A 486 -13.40 6.76 10.25
C VAL A 486 -12.36 5.79 9.68
N ALA A 487 -12.74 4.56 9.33
CA ALA A 487 -11.82 3.61 8.73
C ALA A 487 -11.55 3.89 7.24
N ALA A 488 -12.45 4.59 6.53
CA ALA A 488 -12.15 5.12 5.21
C ALA A 488 -11.15 6.28 5.29
N LEU A 489 -11.24 7.13 6.33
CA LEU A 489 -10.26 8.18 6.61
C LEU A 489 -8.85 7.60 6.85
N TYR A 490 -8.76 6.42 7.47
CA TYR A 490 -7.48 5.73 7.65
C TYR A 490 -6.79 5.37 6.34
N TRP A 491 -7.54 5.02 5.28
CA TRP A 491 -6.97 4.75 3.95
C TRP A 491 -6.40 5.99 3.26
N LEU A 492 -6.71 7.19 3.74
CA LEU A 492 -6.05 8.40 3.26
C LEU A 492 -4.58 8.45 3.72
N VAL A 493 -4.19 7.75 4.79
CA VAL A 493 -2.79 7.71 5.27
C VAL A 493 -1.86 7.04 4.26
N PRO A 494 -2.05 5.77 3.84
CA PRO A 494 -1.20 5.17 2.82
C PRO A 494 -1.27 5.93 1.49
N LEU A 495 -2.44 6.49 1.13
CA LEU A 495 -2.56 7.33 -0.07
C LEU A 495 -1.72 8.62 0.02
N ALA A 496 -1.72 9.28 1.18
CA ALA A 496 -0.89 10.44 1.44
C ALA A 496 0.59 10.08 1.43
N ILE A 497 0.98 8.94 2.02
CA ILE A 497 2.36 8.44 2.03
C ILE A 497 2.86 8.20 0.60
N ILE A 498 2.11 7.49 -0.25
CA ILE A 498 2.56 7.23 -1.63
C ILE A 498 2.62 8.51 -2.46
N THR A 499 1.70 9.44 -2.22
CA THR A 499 1.71 10.76 -2.88
C THR A 499 2.94 11.55 -2.45
N ALA A 500 3.25 11.55 -1.15
CA ALA A 500 4.45 12.17 -0.62
C ALA A 500 5.72 11.54 -1.19
N ILE A 501 5.76 10.22 -1.37
CA ILE A 501 6.89 9.53 -2.03
C ILE A 501 7.02 9.96 -3.49
N ALA A 502 5.92 10.04 -4.24
CA ALA A 502 5.96 10.51 -5.64
C ALA A 502 6.53 11.94 -5.72
N VAL A 503 6.04 12.84 -4.87
CA VAL A 503 6.55 14.22 -4.77
C VAL A 503 8.01 14.23 -4.35
N LEU A 504 8.38 13.44 -3.34
CA LEU A 504 9.73 13.33 -2.82
C LEU A 504 10.72 12.91 -3.91
N VAL A 505 10.42 11.85 -4.66
CA VAL A 505 11.26 11.37 -5.77
C VAL A 505 11.46 12.49 -6.81
N HIS A 506 10.38 13.20 -7.15
CA HIS A 506 10.46 14.36 -8.05
C HIS A 506 11.32 15.51 -7.51
N LEU A 507 11.39 15.68 -6.20
CA LEU A 507 12.17 16.71 -5.53
C LEU A 507 13.60 16.29 -5.17
N MET A 508 13.92 14.99 -5.16
CA MET A 508 15.27 14.52 -4.84
C MET A 508 16.21 14.55 -6.04
N VAL A 509 15.72 14.37 -7.27
CA VAL A 509 16.54 14.19 -8.48
C VAL A 509 16.83 15.50 -9.21
N ASP A 510 18.09 15.77 -9.57
CA ASP A 510 18.55 17.01 -10.23
C ASP A 510 17.63 17.43 -11.39
N PRO A 511 17.57 16.69 -12.52
CA PRO A 511 16.50 16.89 -13.47
C PRO A 511 15.20 16.29 -12.91
N PRO A 512 14.08 17.01 -12.99
CA PRO A 512 12.79 16.39 -12.69
C PRO A 512 12.55 15.22 -13.68
N LEU A 513 11.98 14.12 -13.17
CA LEU A 513 11.73 12.90 -13.96
C LEU A 513 11.01 13.21 -15.28
N GLY A 514 11.43 12.57 -16.37
CA GLY A 514 10.74 12.64 -17.66
C GLY A 514 9.25 12.30 -17.55
N SER A 515 8.45 12.76 -18.52
CA SER A 515 6.99 12.55 -18.51
C SER A 515 6.61 11.06 -18.45
N ALA A 516 7.36 10.19 -19.15
CA ALA A 516 7.16 8.75 -19.13
C ALA A 516 7.49 8.16 -17.75
N ALA A 517 8.65 8.48 -17.17
CA ALA A 517 9.01 8.06 -15.81
C ALA A 517 8.02 8.57 -14.75
N SER A 518 7.51 9.79 -14.90
CA SER A 518 6.56 10.38 -13.96
C SER A 518 5.20 9.66 -13.98
N ILE A 519 4.66 9.36 -15.17
CA ILE A 519 3.48 8.50 -15.30
C ILE A 519 3.79 7.09 -14.76
N GLY A 520 4.95 6.54 -15.12
CA GLY A 520 5.39 5.22 -14.68
C GLY A 520 5.40 5.06 -13.17
N LEU A 521 6.01 6.03 -12.47
CA LEU A 521 6.04 6.10 -11.00
C LEU A 521 4.63 6.16 -10.40
N ALA A 522 3.76 7.05 -10.93
CA ALA A 522 2.39 7.17 -10.46
C ALA A 522 1.61 5.84 -10.62
N LEU A 523 1.75 5.16 -11.76
CA LEU A 523 1.09 3.86 -12.01
C LEU A 523 1.62 2.74 -11.11
N ILE A 524 2.94 2.68 -10.88
CA ILE A 524 3.55 1.70 -9.95
C ILE A 524 3.00 1.89 -8.54
N LEU A 525 3.00 3.13 -8.02
CA LEU A 525 2.49 3.42 -6.68
C LEU A 525 0.99 3.17 -6.56
N LEU A 526 0.21 3.55 -7.58
CA LEU A 526 -1.22 3.31 -7.66
C LEU A 526 -1.53 1.81 -7.71
N SER A 527 -0.69 1.00 -8.38
CA SER A 527 -0.84 -0.45 -8.43
C SER A 527 -0.67 -1.08 -7.04
N GLY A 528 0.28 -0.60 -6.22
CA GLY A 528 0.47 -1.04 -4.84
C GLY A 528 -0.72 -0.70 -3.96
N PHE A 529 -1.23 0.53 -4.07
CA PHE A 529 -2.42 0.97 -3.36
C PHE A 529 -3.66 0.16 -3.77
N HIS A 530 -3.88 -0.03 -5.08
CA HIS A 530 -4.95 -0.86 -5.60
C HIS A 530 -4.82 -2.32 -5.14
N HIS A 531 -3.61 -2.88 -5.16
CA HIS A 531 -3.35 -4.24 -4.69
C HIS A 531 -3.72 -4.39 -3.22
N VAL A 532 -3.32 -3.44 -2.37
CA VAL A 532 -3.71 -3.45 -0.95
C VAL A 532 -5.22 -3.35 -0.81
N LEU A 533 -5.89 -2.42 -1.50
CA LEU A 533 -7.36 -2.34 -1.47
C LEU A 533 -8.02 -3.64 -1.96
N ALA A 534 -7.51 -4.25 -3.03
CA ALA A 534 -8.05 -5.48 -3.60
C ALA A 534 -7.84 -6.68 -2.68
N ASN A 535 -6.70 -6.72 -1.98
CA ASN A 535 -6.34 -7.77 -1.03
C ASN A 535 -6.88 -7.55 0.36
N THR A 536 -7.35 -6.34 0.71
CA THR A 536 -8.15 -6.14 1.91
C THR A 536 -9.36 -7.05 1.81
N ARG A 537 -9.24 -8.21 2.49
CA ARG A 537 -10.08 -9.38 2.24
C ARG A 537 -11.52 -8.91 2.21
N GLY A 538 -12.25 -9.33 1.17
CA GLY A 538 -13.71 -9.27 1.19
C GLY A 538 -14.18 -9.84 2.54
N PHE A 539 -15.27 -9.30 3.09
CA PHE A 539 -15.86 -9.78 4.34
C PHE A 539 -15.67 -11.29 4.48
N ASP A 540 -14.84 -11.69 5.44
CA ASP A 540 -14.69 -13.10 5.75
C ASP A 540 -16.11 -13.59 6.10
N PRO A 541 -16.68 -14.53 5.31
CA PRO A 541 -18.03 -15.02 5.56
C PRO A 541 -18.19 -15.51 7.00
N ALA A 542 -17.12 -16.02 7.62
CA ALA A 542 -17.13 -16.42 9.03
C ALA A 542 -17.28 -15.20 9.96
N ILE A 543 -16.59 -14.09 9.70
CA ILE A 543 -16.75 -12.84 10.46
C ILE A 543 -18.15 -12.26 10.26
N GLU A 544 -18.70 -12.31 9.04
CA GLU A 544 -20.07 -11.84 8.78
C GLU A 544 -21.10 -12.71 9.52
N ARG A 545 -20.99 -14.03 9.45
CA ARG A 545 -21.86 -14.93 10.22
C ARG A 545 -21.72 -14.69 11.72
N ARG A 546 -20.50 -14.56 12.25
CA ARG A 546 -20.27 -14.24 13.66
C ARG A 546 -20.91 -12.91 14.05
N HIS A 547 -20.83 -11.90 13.18
CA HIS A 547 -21.51 -10.63 13.39
C HIS A 547 -23.03 -10.81 13.43
N ARG A 548 -23.62 -11.60 12.51
CA ARG A 548 -25.05 -11.94 12.54
C ARG A 548 -25.43 -12.67 13.83
N MET A 549 -24.64 -13.63 14.28
CA MET A 549 -24.90 -14.33 15.55
C MET A 549 -24.82 -13.38 16.75
N ARG A 550 -23.87 -12.44 16.77
CA ARG A 550 -23.81 -11.39 17.81
C ARG A 550 -25.02 -10.46 17.76
N GLN A 551 -25.44 -10.07 16.56
CA GLN A 551 -26.63 -9.27 16.34
C GLN A 551 -27.90 -9.96 16.85
N GLY A 552 -28.09 -11.24 16.52
CA GLY A 552 -29.21 -12.01 17.05
C GLY A 552 -29.13 -12.23 18.57
N ARG A 553 -27.93 -12.44 19.11
CA ARG A 553 -27.71 -12.48 20.57
C ARG A 553 -28.10 -11.17 21.26
N GLU A 554 -27.75 -10.03 20.65
CA GLU A 554 -28.08 -8.71 21.17
C GLU A 554 -29.59 -8.45 21.11
N TRP A 555 -30.25 -8.81 20.01
CA TRP A 555 -31.71 -8.74 19.89
C TRP A 555 -32.41 -9.63 20.92
N ALA A 556 -32.07 -10.92 21.00
CA ALA A 556 -32.70 -11.83 21.97
C ALA A 556 -32.42 -11.41 23.43
N ARG A 557 -31.25 -10.83 23.70
CA ARG A 557 -30.95 -10.24 25.02
C ARG A 557 -31.83 -9.02 25.31
N HIS A 558 -32.12 -8.19 24.30
CA HIS A 558 -33.02 -7.06 24.43
C HIS A 558 -34.46 -7.53 24.69
N GLU A 559 -34.94 -8.52 23.94
CA GLU A 559 -36.26 -9.15 24.18
C GLU A 559 -36.38 -9.68 25.61
N LEU A 560 -35.36 -10.40 26.11
CA LEU A 560 -35.31 -10.88 27.50
C LEU A 560 -35.25 -9.77 28.57
N GLN A 561 -35.18 -8.49 28.20
CA GLN A 561 -35.34 -7.38 29.16
C GLN A 561 -36.82 -7.02 29.37
N GLY A 562 -37.67 -7.23 28.35
CA GLY A 562 -39.10 -6.96 28.36
C GLY A 562 -39.92 -7.92 29.24
N ALA A 563 -41.15 -7.53 29.53
CA ALA A 563 -42.11 -8.34 30.29
C ALA A 563 -42.71 -9.46 29.43
N GLU A 564 -42.98 -9.16 28.16
CA GLU A 564 -43.54 -10.06 27.15
C GLU A 564 -42.56 -10.17 25.98
N PRO A 565 -41.49 -10.97 26.09
CA PRO A 565 -40.51 -11.13 25.02
C PRO A 565 -41.14 -11.79 23.80
N GLU A 566 -40.78 -11.36 22.58
CA GLU A 566 -41.16 -12.04 21.33
C GLU A 566 -40.33 -13.32 21.08
N LEU A 567 -40.23 -14.18 22.10
CA LEU A 567 -39.49 -15.43 22.09
C LEU A 567 -40.43 -16.63 22.26
N ASP A 568 -39.99 -17.80 21.81
CA ASP A 568 -40.72 -19.06 21.95
C ASP A 568 -39.93 -20.01 22.88
N ASP A 569 -40.63 -20.80 23.69
CA ASP A 569 -40.00 -21.77 24.59
C ASP A 569 -39.23 -22.86 23.82
N SER A 570 -39.64 -23.15 22.58
CA SER A 570 -38.91 -24.05 21.67
C SER A 570 -37.51 -23.54 21.32
N TRP A 571 -37.21 -22.25 21.53
CA TRP A 571 -35.92 -21.64 21.22
C TRP A 571 -34.90 -21.76 22.33
N TRP A 572 -35.24 -22.43 23.43
CA TRP A 572 -34.39 -22.56 24.61
C TRP A 572 -32.95 -22.95 24.23
N PHE A 573 -32.77 -23.99 23.42
CA PHE A 573 -31.43 -24.50 23.06
C PHE A 573 -30.62 -23.50 22.25
N HIS A 574 -31.27 -22.74 21.35
CA HIS A 574 -30.62 -21.68 20.58
C HIS A 574 -30.21 -20.50 21.47
N LEU A 575 -31.05 -20.12 22.43
CA LEU A 575 -30.73 -19.06 23.39
C LEU A 575 -29.56 -19.47 24.30
N ASP A 576 -29.48 -20.74 24.71
CA ASP A 576 -28.32 -21.27 25.42
C ASP A 576 -27.05 -21.26 24.57
N ALA A 577 -27.14 -21.72 23.31
CA ALA A 577 -26.03 -21.67 22.35
C ALA A 577 -25.50 -20.25 22.09
N LEU A 578 -26.37 -19.24 22.13
CA LEU A 578 -26.00 -17.82 22.07
C LEU A 578 -25.38 -17.29 23.39
N GLY A 579 -25.26 -18.13 24.42
CA GLY A 579 -24.76 -17.77 25.73
C GLY A 579 -25.68 -16.80 26.47
N LEU A 580 -27.00 -17.03 26.38
CA LEU A 580 -28.04 -16.23 27.04
C LEU A 580 -28.70 -16.93 28.23
N SER A 581 -28.27 -18.13 28.63
CA SER A 581 -28.78 -18.84 29.81
C SER A 581 -28.78 -17.99 31.11
N PRO A 582 -27.75 -17.17 31.42
CA PRO A 582 -27.81 -16.23 32.54
C PRO A 582 -28.90 -15.15 32.41
N ALA A 583 -29.16 -14.68 31.19
CA ALA A 583 -30.20 -13.69 30.92
C ALA A 583 -31.60 -14.31 31.05
N LEU A 584 -31.79 -15.52 30.52
CA LEU A 584 -32.98 -16.33 30.71
C LEU A 584 -33.28 -16.56 32.20
N ASN A 585 -32.28 -16.96 32.98
CA ASN A 585 -32.44 -17.16 34.43
C ASN A 585 -32.84 -15.88 35.16
N ARG A 586 -32.28 -14.73 34.78
CA ARG A 586 -32.68 -13.43 35.33
C ARG A 586 -34.09 -13.03 34.93
N TRP A 587 -34.48 -13.28 33.68
CA TRP A 587 -35.84 -13.01 33.21
C TRP A 587 -36.85 -13.87 33.96
N ARG A 588 -36.60 -15.19 34.08
CA ARG A 588 -37.42 -16.12 34.86
C ARG A 588 -37.58 -15.68 36.31
N ARG A 589 -36.50 -15.32 37.00
CA ARG A 589 -36.59 -14.85 38.40
C ARG A 589 -37.41 -13.56 38.56
N ARG A 590 -37.41 -12.68 37.54
CA ARG A 590 -38.19 -11.43 37.58
C ARG A 590 -39.69 -11.68 37.37
N HIS A 591 -40.04 -12.69 36.57
CA HIS A 591 -41.43 -12.97 36.15
C HIS A 591 -41.98 -14.28 36.71
N ALA A 592 -41.24 -14.94 37.61
CA ALA A 592 -41.75 -16.09 38.33
C ALA A 592 -43.02 -15.66 39.08
N PRO A 593 -44.11 -16.46 39.03
CA PRO A 593 -45.30 -16.19 39.81
C PRO A 593 -44.86 -15.97 41.26
N ARG A 594 -45.14 -14.79 41.80
CA ARG A 594 -45.03 -14.62 43.24
C ARG A 594 -46.14 -15.47 43.83
N ASP A 595 -45.82 -16.36 44.76
CA ASP A 595 -46.78 -17.04 45.63
C ASP A 595 -47.45 -16.00 46.55
N SER A 596 -48.12 -15.00 45.97
CA SER A 596 -49.10 -14.19 46.67
C SER A 596 -50.37 -15.04 46.70
N GLY A 597 -50.68 -15.60 47.87
CA GLY A 597 -51.84 -16.47 48.12
C GLY A 597 -53.22 -15.83 47.95
N ASP A 598 -53.32 -14.78 47.12
CA ASP A 598 -54.58 -14.23 46.67
C ASP A 598 -54.94 -14.91 45.36
N ALA A 599 -56.06 -15.64 45.39
CA ALA A 599 -56.67 -16.32 44.26
C ALA A 599 -57.09 -15.31 43.18
N ALA A 600 -56.12 -14.81 42.42
CA ALA A 600 -56.33 -13.89 41.32
C ALA A 600 -56.68 -14.67 40.05
N GLU A 601 -57.73 -14.17 39.41
CA GLU A 601 -58.37 -14.54 38.16
C GLU A 601 -57.37 -15.00 37.08
N ALA A 602 -57.70 -16.12 36.41
CA ALA A 602 -56.88 -16.78 35.39
C ALA A 602 -56.54 -15.83 34.23
N THR A 603 -55.43 -15.11 34.36
CA THR A 603 -54.89 -14.26 33.31
C THR A 603 -54.19 -15.16 32.30
N ALA A 604 -54.39 -14.90 31.01
CA ALA A 604 -53.89 -15.72 29.90
C ALA A 604 -52.41 -16.11 30.12
N THR A 605 -52.11 -17.41 30.02
CA THR A 605 -50.75 -17.92 30.15
C THR A 605 -49.85 -17.21 29.14
N PRO A 606 -48.75 -16.58 29.57
CA PRO A 606 -47.84 -15.91 28.65
C PRO A 606 -47.31 -16.91 27.61
N ALA A 607 -47.18 -16.46 26.36
CA ALA A 607 -46.72 -17.30 25.25
C ALA A 607 -45.27 -17.81 25.42
N PHE A 608 -44.50 -17.18 26.32
CA PHE A 608 -43.14 -17.56 26.67
C PHE A 608 -43.05 -17.79 28.18
N SER A 609 -42.74 -19.02 28.61
CA SER A 609 -42.51 -19.35 30.01
C SER A 609 -41.04 -19.26 30.40
N GLY A 610 -40.14 -19.27 29.41
CA GLY A 610 -38.69 -19.41 29.60
C GLY A 610 -38.29 -20.77 30.20
N GLY A 611 -39.23 -21.71 30.30
CA GLY A 611 -39.01 -23.05 30.80
C GLY A 611 -38.10 -23.82 29.85
N ALA A 612 -37.02 -24.40 30.39
CA ALA A 612 -36.31 -25.42 29.64
C ALA A 612 -37.26 -26.61 29.43
N PRO A 613 -37.29 -27.23 28.24
CA PRO A 613 -37.91 -28.54 28.12
C PRO A 613 -37.26 -29.44 29.19
N ALA A 614 -38.08 -30.19 29.92
CA ALA A 614 -37.58 -31.04 31.00
C ALA A 614 -36.50 -31.97 30.40
N PRO A 615 -35.24 -31.85 30.81
CA PRO A 615 -34.21 -32.71 30.27
C PRO A 615 -34.59 -34.15 30.63
N PRO A 616 -34.35 -35.11 29.73
CA PRO A 616 -34.47 -36.51 30.10
C PRO A 616 -33.61 -36.76 31.34
N ALA A 617 -34.13 -37.53 32.30
CA ALA A 617 -33.36 -37.95 33.46
C ALA A 617 -32.30 -38.98 33.01
N LEU A 618 -31.14 -38.48 32.59
CA LEU A 618 -30.02 -39.28 32.13
C LEU A 618 -29.04 -39.50 33.31
N PRO A 619 -28.50 -40.72 33.50
CA PRO A 619 -27.45 -40.96 34.49
C PRO A 619 -26.19 -40.16 34.14
N ASP A 620 -25.43 -39.76 35.16
CA ASP A 620 -24.12 -39.15 34.97
C ASP A 620 -23.22 -40.03 34.08
N ALA A 621 -22.42 -39.39 33.22
CA ALA A 621 -21.48 -40.05 32.32
C ALA A 621 -22.10 -41.07 31.34
N TRP A 622 -23.38 -40.95 31.00
CA TRP A 622 -24.02 -41.81 30.01
C TRP A 622 -23.35 -41.71 28.62
N THR A 623 -22.74 -40.56 28.30
CA THR A 623 -21.99 -40.31 27.06
C THR A 623 -20.72 -41.17 26.95
N ASP A 624 -20.12 -41.60 28.07
CA ASP A 624 -18.96 -42.50 28.09
C ASP A 624 -19.28 -43.86 27.46
N ALA A 625 -20.56 -44.25 27.44
CA ALA A 625 -21.00 -45.46 26.74
C ALA A 625 -20.81 -45.39 25.21
N LEU A 626 -20.70 -44.17 24.67
CA LEU A 626 -20.54 -43.89 23.24
C LEU A 626 -19.08 -43.75 22.83
N TYR A 627 -18.19 -43.48 23.78
CA TYR A 627 -16.76 -43.41 23.55
C TYR A 627 -16.15 -44.82 23.50
N VAL A 628 -15.32 -45.07 22.49
CA VAL A 628 -14.56 -46.30 22.34
C VAL A 628 -13.08 -45.93 22.21
N PRO A 629 -12.25 -46.11 23.26
CA PRO A 629 -10.83 -45.83 23.15
C PRO A 629 -10.17 -46.82 22.17
N VAL A 630 -9.14 -46.35 21.47
CA VAL A 630 -8.27 -47.24 20.69
C VAL A 630 -7.46 -48.08 21.67
N GLN A 631 -7.60 -49.40 21.64
CA GLN A 631 -6.75 -50.30 22.44
C GLN A 631 -5.34 -50.28 21.85
N GLU A 632 -4.35 -49.77 22.58
CA GLU A 632 -2.96 -49.71 22.11
C GLU A 632 -2.38 -51.11 21.85
N ASP A 633 -2.84 -52.13 22.57
CA ASP A 633 -2.42 -53.53 22.40
C ASP A 633 -2.84 -54.16 21.05
N ASP A 634 -3.84 -53.57 20.36
CA ASP A 634 -4.31 -54.03 19.05
C ASP A 634 -3.70 -53.24 17.88
N ARG A 635 -2.82 -52.25 18.15
CA ARG A 635 -2.05 -51.58 17.09
C ARG A 635 -0.97 -52.53 16.60
N VAL A 636 -1.23 -53.21 15.49
CA VAL A 636 -0.18 -53.90 14.73
C VAL A 636 0.93 -52.86 14.46
N PRO A 637 2.18 -53.07 14.94
CA PRO A 637 3.27 -52.15 14.66
C PRO A 637 3.46 -52.12 13.14
N PHE A 638 3.28 -50.93 12.55
CA PHE A 638 3.53 -50.67 11.14
C PHE A 638 5.00 -50.39 10.88
#